data_AF-A0A1W9L394-F1
#
_entry.id   AF-A0A1W9L394-F1
#
_cell.length_a   1.000
_cell.length_b   1.000
_cell.length_c   1.000
_cell.angle_alpha   90.00
_cell.angle_beta   90.00
_cell.angle_gamma   90.00
#
_symmetry.space_group_name_H-M   'P 1'
#
loop_
_entity.id
_entity.type
_entity.pdbx_description
1 polymer ?
#
loop_
_entity_poly.entity_id
_entity_poly.type
_entity_poly.pdbx_seq_one_letter_code
_entity_poly.pdbx_strand_id
1 'polypeptide(L)'
;MRSTLDTKKSTEVIHLALAATLTGSGGAEGKSLVQGIKFYLDTLNDKGGVNGRKIILNEYDDQADIEKAKQVATEIAQSQAIAVIGHHYTTTSTAGGGIYKKYHIPAITPSATGDSVTEGNPWYFRTVFNDRAQGRFLANYLKKVLNQNVVTVIHHDQVYGQYLSKVFIEACRELGIEVKREYAFQSKDQNNLDGVVESIVGDLKKREESGFVLLATYEQEGAKFIRLMKDTGIQRPVIVPAAFVTKSFLTRFDDDPKEKLDPGYYTDGIYISAPLIFDTANEQAQRFKDDYQQKYGEDADLRSALAYDAALLVVDAIKNTGATGQPKTLESDREKIKEHLAKIRNSSDALEGVTGLNYFNEQGDAQKPVSIGTFKNRNIISALIQLQDVRNPNEIADLKTAERDGRVVFIDGKPMYKTNVVYVGIKANKMGDINEKELIYSADFNLWFRYRGSIQPERIEFLNAVGMLQRPEHEGKKSSAGSSSEQKAESGDSALGTAMSYSPTAQAANSLLQTATAPPSLSTSSYSMEEINRINYQEASGNDIKEQMAYRLYQVKGQFKVDALFNEYILGIRFHHRDLTRNNLIYVIDIVGMGLSEAESLGEKLQKAKVLAPPSKWKITQALSFQKVFKENSLGNPNYLSAR
;
A
#
# COMPACT_ATOMS: atom_id res chain seq x y z
N MET A 1 16.04 56.04 29.14
CA MET A 1 15.38 54.96 28.37
C MET A 1 16.18 53.68 28.59
N ARG A 2 15.59 52.67 29.25
CA ARG A 2 16.23 51.40 29.57
C ARG A 2 16.39 50.58 28.28
N SER A 3 17.64 50.24 27.97
CA SER A 3 18.04 49.22 27.01
C SER A 3 17.39 47.88 27.39
N THR A 4 16.41 47.43 26.60
CA THR A 4 15.92 46.05 26.63
C THR A 4 17.04 45.15 26.10
N LEU A 5 17.73 44.49 27.03
CA LEU A 5 18.54 43.31 26.78
C LEU A 5 17.67 42.28 26.10
N ASP A 6 17.88 42.10 24.81
CA ASP A 6 17.36 40.98 24.03
C ASP A 6 18.14 39.75 24.49
N THR A 7 17.70 39.14 25.60
CA THR A 7 18.23 37.86 26.07
C THR A 7 17.89 36.82 25.01
N LYS A 8 18.87 36.53 24.16
CA LYS A 8 18.90 35.40 23.25
C LYS A 8 18.69 34.13 24.07
N LYS A 9 17.42 33.72 24.25
CA LYS A 9 17.06 32.43 24.84
C LYS A 9 17.82 31.40 24.02
N SER A 10 18.81 30.75 24.62
CA SER A 10 19.34 29.49 24.11
C SER A 10 18.11 28.57 23.97
N THR A 11 17.64 28.37 22.74
CA THR A 11 16.53 27.46 22.47
C THR A 11 17.04 26.04 22.67
N GLU A 12 16.97 25.57 23.91
CA GLU A 12 17.21 24.18 24.28
C GLU A 12 16.46 23.25 23.32
N VAL A 13 17.21 22.35 22.69
CA VAL A 13 16.71 21.40 21.69
C VAL A 13 16.06 20.19 22.36
N ILE A 14 15.16 19.53 21.63
CA ILE A 14 14.57 18.24 22.04
C ILE A 14 15.33 17.13 21.31
N HIS A 15 15.83 16.15 22.06
CA HIS A 15 16.61 15.05 21.52
C HIS A 15 15.73 13.85 21.20
N LEU A 16 15.83 13.34 19.98
CA LEU A 16 15.22 12.10 19.53
C LEU A 16 16.34 11.13 19.14
N ALA A 17 16.31 9.89 19.64
CA ALA A 17 17.29 8.89 19.23
C ALA A 17 16.77 8.07 18.04
N LEU A 18 17.65 7.76 17.09
CA LEU A 18 17.49 6.66 16.15
C LEU A 18 18.51 5.58 16.51
N ALA A 19 18.06 4.38 16.82
CA ALA A 19 18.92 3.20 16.88
C ALA A 19 18.63 2.32 15.67
N ALA A 20 19.63 2.04 14.82
CA ALA A 20 19.44 1.22 13.63
C ALA A 20 20.79 0.67 13.14
N THR A 21 20.73 -0.21 12.13
CA THR A 21 21.92 -0.63 11.40
C THR A 21 22.26 0.45 10.38
N LEU A 22 23.32 1.22 10.63
CA LEU A 22 23.71 2.37 9.80
C LEU A 22 24.92 2.08 8.92
N THR A 23 25.61 0.97 9.18
CA THR A 23 26.80 0.52 8.45
C THR A 23 26.66 -0.93 7.99
N GLY A 24 27.61 -1.43 7.22
CA GLY A 24 27.60 -2.80 6.72
C GLY A 24 26.49 -3.08 5.71
N SER A 25 25.99 -4.32 5.67
CA SER A 25 25.03 -4.76 4.65
C SER A 25 23.62 -4.18 4.81
N GLY A 26 23.28 -3.63 5.98
CA GLY A 26 22.01 -2.94 6.25
C GLY A 26 22.11 -1.40 6.17
N GLY A 27 23.26 -0.85 5.77
CA GLY A 27 23.50 0.59 5.79
C GLY A 27 22.61 1.38 4.82
N ALA A 28 22.17 0.76 3.71
CA ALA A 28 21.26 1.41 2.76
C ALA A 28 19.87 1.63 3.39
N GLU A 29 19.35 0.63 4.09
CA GLU A 29 18.10 0.71 4.83
C GLU A 29 18.22 1.69 6.00
N GLY A 30 19.35 1.66 6.72
CA GLY A 30 19.68 2.63 7.76
C GLY A 30 19.64 4.08 7.24
N LYS A 31 20.22 4.33 6.07
CA LYS A 31 20.17 5.62 5.39
C LYS A 31 18.72 6.03 5.09
N SER A 32 17.90 5.13 4.54
CA SER A 32 16.47 5.40 4.29
C SER A 32 15.71 5.77 5.58
N LEU A 33 15.97 5.08 6.70
CA LEU A 33 15.38 5.41 8.01
C LEU A 33 15.79 6.82 8.47
N VAL A 34 17.09 7.13 8.42
CA VAL A 34 17.62 8.45 8.79
C VAL A 34 16.97 9.55 7.94
N GLN A 35 16.91 9.36 6.63
CA GLN A 35 16.35 10.33 5.69
C GLN A 35 14.85 10.52 5.91
N GLY A 36 14.07 9.46 6.13
CA GLY A 36 12.64 9.57 6.44
C GLY A 36 12.37 10.41 7.69
N ILE A 37 13.12 10.17 8.77
CA ILE A 37 12.98 10.93 10.02
C ILE A 37 13.42 12.38 9.81
N LYS A 38 14.60 12.60 9.23
CA LYS A 38 15.13 13.96 8.98
C LYS A 38 14.22 14.75 8.05
N PHE A 39 13.64 14.13 7.03
CA PHE A 39 12.71 14.78 6.12
C PHE A 39 11.53 15.41 6.89
N TYR A 40 10.93 14.66 7.81
CA TYR A 40 9.87 15.16 8.68
C TYR A 40 10.37 16.26 9.66
N LEU A 41 11.48 15.99 10.36
CA LEU A 41 12.00 16.91 11.38
C LEU A 41 12.49 18.24 10.79
N ASP A 42 13.13 18.22 9.63
CA ASP A 42 13.59 19.43 8.93
C ASP A 42 12.39 20.29 8.55
N THR A 43 11.37 19.69 7.93
CA THR A 43 10.13 20.38 7.55
C THR A 43 9.42 21.00 8.76
N LEU A 44 9.46 20.32 9.91
CA LEU A 44 8.92 20.82 11.17
C LEU A 44 9.78 21.96 11.75
N ASN A 45 11.10 21.80 11.76
CA ASN A 45 12.05 22.74 12.33
C ASN A 45 12.10 24.05 11.53
N ASP A 46 11.95 23.98 10.20
CA ASP A 46 11.84 25.15 9.32
C ASP A 46 10.57 25.97 9.60
N LYS A 47 9.52 25.32 10.14
CA LYS A 47 8.28 25.95 10.63
C LYS A 47 8.36 26.41 12.09
N GLY A 48 9.55 26.42 12.69
CA GLY A 48 9.78 26.88 14.07
C GLY A 48 9.79 25.77 15.13
N GLY A 49 9.72 24.49 14.72
CA GLY A 49 9.83 23.35 15.64
C GLY A 49 8.58 23.14 16.51
N VAL A 50 8.77 22.58 17.70
CA VAL A 50 7.70 22.37 18.70
C VAL A 50 7.85 23.40 19.80
N ASN A 51 6.85 24.28 19.98
CA ASN A 51 6.88 25.35 20.97
C ASN A 51 8.14 26.22 20.89
N GLY A 52 8.62 26.50 19.66
CA GLY A 52 9.83 27.27 19.40
C GLY A 52 11.15 26.52 19.62
N ARG A 53 11.10 25.21 19.92
CA ARG A 53 12.28 24.35 20.12
C ARG A 53 12.47 23.43 18.92
N LYS A 54 13.71 23.35 18.43
CA LYS A 54 14.07 22.39 17.38
C LYS A 54 14.17 20.99 17.96
N ILE A 55 13.79 20.00 17.16
CA ILE A 55 14.02 18.58 17.45
C ILE A 55 15.23 18.12 16.64
N ILE A 56 16.20 17.49 17.30
CA ILE A 56 17.39 16.95 16.64
C ILE A 56 17.42 15.42 16.75
N LEU A 57 17.93 14.78 15.69
CA LEU A 57 18.09 13.33 15.64
C LEU A 57 19.51 12.95 16.08
N ASN A 58 19.61 12.09 17.08
CA ASN A 58 20.84 11.45 17.52
C ASN A 58 20.87 10.02 16.97
N GLU A 59 21.83 9.73 16.09
CA GLU A 59 21.94 8.46 15.38
C GLU A 59 22.89 7.50 16.11
N TYR A 60 22.45 6.27 16.33
CA TYR A 60 23.21 5.21 16.99
C TYR A 60 23.24 3.95 16.12
N ASP A 61 24.44 3.50 15.78
CA ASP A 61 24.65 2.32 14.94
C ASP A 61 24.74 1.03 15.78
N ASP A 62 23.74 0.16 15.61
CA ASP A 62 23.68 -1.15 16.25
C ASP A 62 24.34 -2.28 15.43
N GLN A 63 24.73 -2.01 14.18
CA GLN A 63 25.39 -2.97 13.27
C GLN A 63 24.66 -4.31 13.09
N ALA A 64 23.34 -4.34 13.31
CA ALA A 64 22.54 -5.57 13.33
C ALA A 64 22.99 -6.60 14.39
N ASP A 65 23.74 -6.18 15.41
CA ASP A 65 24.29 -7.04 16.45
C ASP A 65 23.54 -6.89 17.77
N ILE A 66 23.27 -8.02 18.44
CA ILE A 66 22.47 -8.06 19.66
C ILE A 66 23.18 -7.37 20.83
N GLU A 67 24.49 -7.59 20.99
CA GLU A 67 25.25 -7.00 22.10
C GLU A 67 25.49 -5.51 21.86
N LYS A 68 25.77 -5.12 20.61
CA LYS A 68 25.87 -3.72 20.22
C LYS A 68 24.55 -2.99 20.41
N ALA A 69 23.41 -3.60 20.08
CA ALA A 69 22.09 -3.04 20.34
C ALA A 69 21.84 -2.78 21.83
N LYS A 70 22.28 -3.69 22.72
CA LYS A 70 22.21 -3.48 24.17
C LYS A 70 23.11 -2.33 24.64
N GLN A 71 24.31 -2.21 24.08
CA GLN A 71 25.23 -1.11 24.38
C GLN A 71 24.62 0.24 23.96
N VAL A 72 24.12 0.33 22.73
CA VAL A 72 23.42 1.49 22.18
C VAL A 72 22.22 1.88 23.05
N ALA A 73 21.38 0.92 23.42
CA ALA A 73 20.22 1.20 24.27
C ALA A 73 20.61 1.71 25.66
N THR A 74 21.72 1.21 26.22
CA THR A 74 22.28 1.69 27.50
C THR A 74 22.83 3.11 27.38
N GLU A 75 23.51 3.41 26.28
CA GLU A 75 24.00 4.76 25.97
C GLU A 75 22.83 5.75 25.82
N ILE A 76 21.79 5.37 25.09
CA ILE A 76 20.57 6.16 24.94
C ILE A 76 19.90 6.40 26.30
N ALA A 77 19.88 5.40 27.19
CA ALA A 77 19.31 5.56 28.52
C ALA A 77 20.04 6.59 29.39
N GLN A 78 21.32 6.83 29.11
CA GLN A 78 22.15 7.85 29.76
C GLN A 78 22.11 9.21 29.03
N SER A 79 21.45 9.29 27.89
CA SER A 79 21.31 10.50 27.07
C SER A 79 20.06 11.32 27.41
N GLN A 80 19.94 12.51 26.80
CA GLN A 80 18.75 13.35 26.87
C GLN A 80 17.62 12.94 25.91
N ALA A 81 17.74 11.79 25.20
CA ALA A 81 16.74 11.35 24.24
C ALA A 81 15.37 11.16 24.90
N ILE A 82 14.35 11.84 24.39
CA ILE A 82 12.99 11.82 24.94
C ILE A 82 12.19 10.60 24.47
N ALA A 83 12.61 10.00 23.35
CA ALA A 83 12.06 8.79 22.77
C ALA A 83 13.11 8.15 21.83
N VAL A 84 12.85 6.91 21.43
CA VAL A 84 13.69 6.16 20.48
C VAL A 84 12.86 5.77 19.25
N ILE A 85 13.38 6.02 18.07
CA ILE A 85 12.93 5.36 16.83
C ILE A 85 13.92 4.22 16.54
N GLY A 86 13.41 3.03 16.26
CA GLY A 86 14.24 1.83 16.08
C GLY A 86 13.89 0.74 17.09
N HIS A 87 14.64 -0.36 17.17
CA HIS A 87 15.73 -0.74 16.27
C HIS A 87 15.20 -1.24 14.91
N HIS A 88 16.12 -1.58 13.99
CA HIS A 88 15.75 -2.01 12.64
C HIS A 88 15.26 -3.47 12.58
N TYR A 89 16.00 -4.40 13.18
CA TYR A 89 15.72 -5.84 13.14
C TYR A 89 14.98 -6.31 14.40
N THR A 90 14.24 -7.42 14.29
CA THR A 90 13.50 -8.02 15.43
C THR A 90 14.43 -8.35 16.59
N THR A 91 15.59 -8.95 16.32
CA THR A 91 16.57 -9.35 17.35
C THR A 91 17.15 -8.15 18.09
N THR A 92 17.55 -7.09 17.37
CA THR A 92 18.07 -5.86 17.99
C THR A 92 16.99 -5.07 18.71
N SER A 93 15.75 -5.06 18.18
CA SER A 93 14.60 -4.39 18.81
C SER A 93 14.19 -5.05 20.11
N THR A 94 14.11 -6.39 20.15
CA THR A 94 13.82 -7.11 21.40
C THR A 94 14.93 -6.91 22.44
N ALA A 95 16.20 -6.91 22.02
CA ALA A 95 17.33 -6.71 22.92
C ALA A 95 17.37 -5.28 23.52
N GLY A 96 17.28 -4.24 22.68
CA GLY A 96 17.22 -2.85 23.13
C GLY A 96 15.94 -2.53 23.90
N GLY A 97 14.81 -3.13 23.48
CA GLY A 97 13.51 -2.95 24.10
C GLY A 97 13.44 -3.35 25.57
N GLY A 98 14.16 -4.40 25.97
CA GLY A 98 14.28 -4.78 27.38
C GLY A 98 14.94 -3.69 28.24
N ILE A 99 15.90 -2.95 27.67
CA ILE A 99 16.58 -1.84 28.35
C ILE A 99 15.67 -0.62 28.37
N TYR A 100 15.03 -0.26 27.26
CA TYR A 100 14.06 0.85 27.21
C TYR A 100 12.91 0.66 28.20
N LYS A 101 12.41 -0.57 28.34
CA LYS A 101 11.42 -0.94 29.36
C LYS A 101 11.93 -0.69 30.78
N LYS A 102 13.17 -1.09 31.08
CA LYS A 102 13.81 -0.91 32.40
C LYS A 102 14.03 0.56 32.76
N TYR A 103 14.34 1.40 31.78
CA TYR A 103 14.64 2.83 31.96
C TYR A 103 13.48 3.76 31.58
N HIS A 104 12.27 3.21 31.38
CA HIS A 104 11.06 3.98 31.08
C HIS A 104 11.23 4.92 29.88
N ILE A 105 11.71 4.38 28.75
CA ILE A 105 11.94 5.14 27.51
C ILE A 105 10.97 4.65 26.43
N PRO A 106 10.09 5.51 25.88
CA PRO A 106 9.21 5.09 24.80
C PRO A 106 10.04 4.85 23.53
N ALA A 107 9.84 3.68 22.94
CA ALA A 107 10.48 3.27 21.69
C ALA A 107 9.43 2.94 20.63
N ILE A 108 9.71 3.28 19.37
CA ILE A 108 8.85 2.94 18.23
C ILE A 108 9.70 2.41 17.07
N THR A 109 9.49 1.16 16.66
CA THR A 109 10.19 0.59 15.49
C THR A 109 9.41 0.84 14.20
N PRO A 110 10.07 1.34 13.14
CA PRO A 110 9.45 1.47 11.82
C PRO A 110 9.57 0.21 10.95
N SER A 111 10.24 -0.86 11.42
CA SER A 111 10.60 -1.99 10.52
C SER A 111 10.53 -3.38 11.13
N ALA A 112 10.68 -3.54 12.45
CA ALA A 112 10.69 -4.88 13.04
C ALA A 112 9.28 -5.45 13.18
N THR A 113 9.02 -6.57 12.50
CA THR A 113 7.69 -7.20 12.40
C THR A 113 7.49 -8.33 13.41
N GLY A 114 8.53 -8.83 14.07
CA GLY A 114 8.39 -9.93 15.04
C GLY A 114 7.56 -9.55 16.25
N ASP A 115 6.63 -10.40 16.68
CA ASP A 115 5.72 -10.13 17.80
C ASP A 115 6.47 -9.87 19.12
N SER A 116 7.65 -10.49 19.31
CA SER A 116 8.52 -10.34 20.49
C SER A 116 9.03 -8.93 20.77
N VAL A 117 8.85 -7.99 19.84
CA VAL A 117 9.28 -6.59 20.03
C VAL A 117 8.37 -5.87 21.04
N THR A 118 7.06 -6.11 20.94
CA THR A 118 6.03 -5.41 21.72
C THR A 118 5.41 -6.30 22.79
N GLU A 119 5.49 -7.64 22.64
CA GLU A 119 4.96 -8.59 23.59
C GLU A 119 5.54 -8.38 25.00
N GLY A 120 4.65 -8.12 25.97
CA GLY A 120 5.03 -7.85 27.35
C GLY A 120 5.82 -6.56 27.56
N ASN A 121 5.90 -5.65 26.58
CA ASN A 121 6.65 -4.40 26.66
C ASN A 121 5.77 -3.16 26.40
N PRO A 122 5.18 -2.55 27.45
CA PRO A 122 4.29 -1.38 27.28
C PRO A 122 5.03 -0.09 26.87
N TRP A 123 6.35 -0.13 26.75
CA TRP A 123 7.20 0.98 26.33
C TRP A 123 7.61 0.90 24.86
N TYR A 124 7.19 -0.15 24.14
CA TYR A 124 7.56 -0.38 22.75
C TYR A 124 6.34 -0.40 21.86
N PHE A 125 6.41 0.35 20.76
CA PHE A 125 5.40 0.43 19.72
C PHE A 125 6.01 0.11 18.35
N ARG A 126 5.19 -0.11 17.33
CA ARG A 126 5.67 -0.22 15.95
C ARG A 126 4.75 0.52 14.98
N THR A 127 5.28 1.05 13.88
CA THR A 127 4.46 1.62 12.79
C THR A 127 4.19 0.64 11.64
N VAL A 128 4.85 -0.53 11.65
CA VAL A 128 4.65 -1.64 10.72
C VAL A 128 3.70 -2.69 11.31
N PHE A 129 3.03 -3.50 10.47
CA PHE A 129 2.28 -4.67 10.96
C PHE A 129 3.22 -5.72 11.57
N ASN A 130 2.66 -6.71 12.27
CA ASN A 130 3.42 -7.81 12.87
C ASN A 130 3.41 -9.09 11.99
N ASP A 131 4.29 -10.03 12.32
CA ASP A 131 4.48 -11.27 11.58
C ASP A 131 3.30 -12.24 11.73
N ARG A 132 2.59 -12.18 12.86
CA ARG A 132 1.34 -12.93 13.02
C ARG A 132 0.31 -12.54 11.97
N ALA A 133 0.05 -11.23 11.82
CA ALA A 133 -0.88 -10.71 10.82
C ALA A 133 -0.40 -11.05 9.39
N GLN A 134 0.88 -10.83 9.10
CA GLN A 134 1.47 -11.11 7.79
C GLN A 134 1.40 -12.60 7.41
N GLY A 135 1.86 -13.51 8.26
CA GLY A 135 1.92 -14.94 7.97
C GLY A 135 0.53 -15.53 7.72
N ARG A 136 -0.45 -15.20 8.57
CA ARG A 136 -1.84 -15.66 8.39
C ARG A 136 -2.49 -15.05 7.16
N PHE A 137 -2.21 -13.77 6.88
CA PHE A 137 -2.70 -13.12 5.67
C PHE A 137 -2.14 -13.78 4.39
N LEU A 138 -0.84 -14.06 4.33
CA LEU A 138 -0.20 -14.70 3.18
C LEU A 138 -0.79 -16.10 2.89
N ALA A 139 -1.01 -16.92 3.93
CA ALA A 139 -1.64 -18.24 3.77
C ALA A 139 -3.09 -18.12 3.25
N ASN A 140 -3.87 -17.17 3.79
CA ASN A 140 -5.23 -16.89 3.32
C ASN A 140 -5.24 -16.36 1.88
N TYR A 141 -4.29 -15.52 1.51
CA TYR A 141 -4.18 -15.00 0.14
C TYR A 141 -3.86 -16.13 -0.85
N LEU A 142 -2.93 -17.02 -0.51
CA LEU A 142 -2.63 -18.22 -1.31
C LEU A 142 -3.88 -19.07 -1.53
N LYS A 143 -4.62 -19.39 -0.46
CA LYS A 143 -5.82 -20.23 -0.55
C LYS A 143 -6.97 -19.55 -1.30
N LYS A 144 -7.31 -18.32 -0.93
CA LYS A 144 -8.61 -17.68 -1.26
C LYS A 144 -8.54 -16.73 -2.46
N VAL A 145 -7.33 -16.31 -2.84
CA VAL A 145 -7.11 -15.42 -3.98
C VAL A 145 -6.36 -16.15 -5.10
N LEU A 146 -5.25 -16.79 -4.77
CA LEU A 146 -4.41 -17.50 -5.75
C LEU A 146 -4.85 -18.96 -5.98
N ASN A 147 -5.83 -19.45 -5.21
CA ASN A 147 -6.38 -20.80 -5.29
C ASN A 147 -5.33 -21.92 -5.18
N GLN A 148 -4.31 -21.70 -4.35
CA GLN A 148 -3.19 -22.61 -4.16
C GLN A 148 -3.41 -23.50 -2.95
N ASN A 149 -3.14 -24.79 -3.12
CA ASN A 149 -3.28 -25.81 -2.09
C ASN A 149 -1.95 -26.45 -1.69
N VAL A 150 -0.84 -26.03 -2.31
CA VAL A 150 0.49 -26.62 -2.10
C VAL A 150 1.54 -25.51 -1.98
N VAL A 151 2.38 -25.61 -0.94
CA VAL A 151 3.47 -24.68 -0.70
C VAL A 151 4.72 -25.38 -0.16
N THR A 152 5.89 -24.89 -0.53
CA THR A 152 7.16 -25.15 0.15
C THR A 152 7.57 -23.93 0.92
N VAL A 153 8.03 -24.10 2.15
CA VAL A 153 8.54 -23.02 2.99
C VAL A 153 10.05 -23.15 3.11
N ILE A 154 10.77 -22.07 2.83
CA ILE A 154 12.20 -21.94 3.12
C ILE A 154 12.32 -20.77 4.09
N HIS A 155 12.92 -20.99 5.24
CA HIS A 155 13.03 -19.96 6.27
C HIS A 155 14.40 -19.94 6.92
N HIS A 156 14.75 -18.76 7.40
CA HIS A 156 15.94 -18.58 8.22
C HIS A 156 15.68 -19.08 9.64
N ASP A 157 16.66 -19.74 10.23
CA ASP A 157 16.63 -20.31 11.56
C ASP A 157 17.03 -19.27 12.63
N GLN A 158 16.35 -18.11 12.56
CA GLN A 158 16.41 -17.05 13.56
C GLN A 158 14.99 -16.61 13.94
N VAL A 159 14.88 -15.85 15.04
CA VAL A 159 13.61 -15.42 15.65
C VAL A 159 12.59 -14.92 14.62
N TYR A 160 13.02 -14.07 13.67
CA TYR A 160 12.14 -13.55 12.61
C TYR A 160 11.64 -14.66 11.67
N GLY A 161 12.55 -15.35 10.98
CA GLY A 161 12.20 -16.35 9.96
C GLY A 161 11.43 -17.54 10.54
N GLN A 162 11.85 -18.04 11.71
CA GLN A 162 11.17 -19.13 12.43
C GLN A 162 9.75 -18.75 12.84
N TYR A 163 9.55 -17.54 13.36
CA TYR A 163 8.23 -17.13 13.84
C TYR A 163 7.26 -16.94 12.68
N LEU A 164 7.71 -16.25 11.61
CA LEU A 164 6.89 -16.06 10.42
C LEU A 164 6.54 -17.40 9.74
N SER A 165 7.51 -18.32 9.60
CA SER A 165 7.27 -19.65 9.00
C SER A 165 6.29 -20.45 9.84
N LYS A 166 6.44 -20.48 11.17
CA LYS A 166 5.55 -21.16 12.09
C LYS A 166 4.11 -20.67 11.93
N VAL A 167 3.87 -19.36 12.03
CA VAL A 167 2.53 -18.76 11.90
C VAL A 167 1.91 -19.11 10.55
N PHE A 168 2.69 -19.01 9.47
CA PHE A 168 2.22 -19.31 8.13
C PHE A 168 1.84 -20.80 7.98
N ILE A 169 2.68 -21.71 8.48
CA ILE A 169 2.44 -23.17 8.44
C ILE A 169 1.21 -23.55 9.26
N GLU A 170 1.02 -22.94 10.44
CA GLU A 170 -0.18 -23.12 11.25
C GLU A 170 -1.44 -22.70 10.47
N ALA A 171 -1.43 -21.52 9.84
CA ALA A 171 -2.53 -21.07 8.98
C ALA A 171 -2.74 -21.96 7.76
N CYS A 172 -1.67 -22.49 7.14
CA CYS A 172 -1.77 -23.48 6.06
C CYS A 172 -2.52 -24.73 6.51
N ARG A 173 -2.21 -25.28 7.70
CA ARG A 173 -2.89 -26.45 8.26
C ARG A 173 -4.38 -26.19 8.48
N GLU A 174 -4.72 -25.04 9.04
CA GLU A 174 -6.12 -24.63 9.25
C GLU A 174 -6.90 -24.47 7.93
N LEU A 175 -6.24 -24.01 6.86
CA LEU A 175 -6.83 -23.79 5.53
C LEU A 175 -6.79 -25.02 4.61
N GLY A 176 -6.18 -26.12 5.06
CA GLY A 176 -5.95 -27.32 4.25
C GLY A 176 -5.02 -27.07 3.05
N ILE A 177 -4.00 -26.22 3.22
CA ILE A 177 -2.87 -26.09 2.29
C ILE A 177 -1.80 -27.10 2.71
N GLU A 178 -1.35 -27.94 1.80
CA GLU A 178 -0.28 -28.89 2.03
C GLU A 178 1.09 -28.18 2.02
N VAL A 179 1.79 -28.21 3.15
CA VAL A 179 3.20 -27.81 3.23
C VAL A 179 4.05 -29.01 2.81
N LYS A 180 4.46 -29.06 1.53
CA LYS A 180 5.22 -30.19 0.97
C LYS A 180 6.57 -30.38 1.63
N ARG A 181 7.22 -29.26 1.92
CA ARG A 181 8.56 -29.19 2.50
C ARG A 181 8.69 -27.92 3.34
N GLU A 182 9.47 -28.05 4.40
CA GLU A 182 9.95 -26.96 5.24
C GLU A 182 11.47 -27.09 5.32
N TYR A 183 12.19 -26.09 4.84
CA TYR A 183 13.65 -26.01 4.95
C TYR A 183 14.01 -24.88 5.91
N ALA A 184 14.76 -25.22 6.95
CA ALA A 184 15.37 -24.25 7.85
C ALA A 184 16.87 -24.16 7.56
N PHE A 185 17.43 -22.95 7.54
CA PHE A 185 18.88 -22.76 7.41
C PHE A 185 19.42 -21.69 8.37
N GLN A 186 20.67 -21.85 8.79
CA GLN A 186 21.39 -20.85 9.58
C GLN A 186 22.35 -20.06 8.68
N SER A 187 22.51 -18.77 8.95
CA SER A 187 23.42 -17.88 8.21
C SER A 187 24.66 -17.46 9.00
N LYS A 188 24.97 -18.12 10.14
CA LYS A 188 26.04 -17.68 11.06
C LYS A 188 27.44 -17.64 10.43
N ASP A 189 27.67 -18.34 9.32
CA ASP A 189 28.85 -18.19 8.47
C ASP A 189 28.44 -17.89 7.03
N GLN A 190 28.71 -16.67 6.57
CA GLN A 190 28.48 -16.27 5.17
C GLN A 190 29.18 -17.22 4.18
N ASN A 191 30.29 -17.84 4.59
CA ASN A 191 31.07 -18.78 3.77
C ASN A 191 30.35 -20.10 3.45
N ASN A 192 29.25 -20.45 4.13
CA ASN A 192 28.49 -21.68 3.85
C ASN A 192 27.08 -21.40 3.30
N LEU A 193 26.65 -20.14 3.21
CA LEU A 193 25.29 -19.84 2.72
C LEU A 193 25.09 -20.31 1.28
N ASP A 194 26.09 -20.16 0.41
CA ASP A 194 25.99 -20.59 -0.99
C ASP A 194 25.83 -22.12 -1.10
N GLY A 195 26.61 -22.90 -0.35
CA GLY A 195 26.46 -24.36 -0.32
C GLY A 195 25.12 -24.83 0.22
N VAL A 196 24.56 -24.12 1.21
CA VAL A 196 23.22 -24.41 1.74
C VAL A 196 22.13 -24.08 0.70
N VAL A 197 22.23 -22.93 0.03
CA VAL A 197 21.32 -22.53 -1.06
C VAL A 197 21.38 -23.56 -2.19
N GLU A 198 22.58 -23.97 -2.62
CA GLU A 198 22.79 -25.00 -3.63
C GLU A 198 22.18 -26.35 -3.24
N SER A 199 22.35 -26.77 -1.99
CA SER A 199 21.78 -28.01 -1.47
C SER A 199 20.25 -28.01 -1.52
N ILE A 200 19.62 -26.95 -1.00
CA ILE A 200 18.16 -26.82 -0.96
C ILE A 200 17.60 -26.71 -2.38
N VAL A 201 18.15 -25.83 -3.21
CA VAL A 201 17.68 -25.65 -4.60
C VAL A 201 17.91 -26.92 -5.43
N GLY A 202 19.01 -27.64 -5.20
CA GLY A 202 19.26 -28.94 -5.81
C GLY A 202 18.22 -29.99 -5.43
N ASP A 203 17.80 -30.04 -4.16
CA ASP A 203 16.72 -30.93 -3.71
C ASP A 203 15.36 -30.52 -4.30
N LEU A 204 15.05 -29.22 -4.36
CA LEU A 204 13.84 -28.71 -5.01
C LEU A 204 13.77 -29.12 -6.49
N LYS A 205 14.90 -29.01 -7.21
CA LYS A 205 14.99 -29.38 -8.62
C LYS A 205 14.77 -30.88 -8.84
N LYS A 206 15.38 -31.73 -8.01
CA LYS A 206 15.28 -33.20 -8.13
C LYS A 206 13.86 -33.73 -7.97
N ARG A 207 13.03 -33.02 -7.20
CA ARG A 207 11.68 -33.50 -6.82
C ARG A 207 10.58 -33.09 -7.80
N GLU A 208 10.82 -32.08 -8.64
CA GLU A 208 9.85 -31.56 -9.63
C GLU A 208 8.45 -31.30 -9.03
N GLU A 209 8.39 -30.85 -7.77
CA GLU A 209 7.14 -30.57 -7.06
C GLU A 209 6.49 -29.26 -7.54
N SER A 210 5.17 -29.29 -7.74
CA SER A 210 4.38 -28.08 -8.06
C SER A 210 3.98 -27.30 -6.80
N GLY A 211 3.57 -26.04 -7.00
CA GLY A 211 3.11 -25.15 -5.93
C GLY A 211 4.07 -24.01 -5.60
N PHE A 212 3.61 -23.10 -4.75
CA PHE A 212 4.35 -21.88 -4.40
C PHE A 212 5.58 -22.19 -3.53
N VAL A 213 6.54 -21.28 -3.53
CA VAL A 213 7.63 -21.22 -2.55
C VAL A 213 7.46 -19.96 -1.73
N LEU A 214 7.31 -20.10 -0.41
CA LEU A 214 7.44 -18.99 0.54
C LEU A 214 8.91 -18.89 0.97
N LEU A 215 9.50 -17.71 0.80
CA LEU A 215 10.82 -17.37 1.36
C LEU A 215 10.64 -16.52 2.62
N ALA A 216 10.56 -17.15 3.79
CA ALA A 216 10.52 -16.46 5.08
C ALA A 216 11.95 -16.13 5.56
N THR A 217 12.61 -15.25 4.81
CA THR A 217 14.00 -14.82 5.00
C THR A 217 14.12 -13.29 4.93
N TYR A 218 15.32 -12.75 5.13
CA TYR A 218 15.65 -11.40 4.67
C TYR A 218 16.01 -11.42 3.18
N GLU A 219 16.10 -10.22 2.61
CA GLU A 219 16.31 -9.99 1.19
C GLU A 219 17.67 -10.50 0.69
N GLN A 220 18.68 -10.53 1.57
CA GLN A 220 20.05 -10.92 1.20
C GLN A 220 20.13 -12.41 0.87
N GLU A 221 19.58 -13.25 1.73
CA GLU A 221 19.54 -14.69 1.52
C GLU A 221 18.50 -15.05 0.46
N GLY A 222 17.34 -14.37 0.49
CA GLY A 222 16.27 -14.57 -0.48
C GLY A 222 16.69 -14.34 -1.92
N ALA A 223 17.49 -13.30 -2.19
CA ALA A 223 18.01 -13.03 -3.53
C ALA A 223 18.86 -14.18 -4.08
N LYS A 224 19.65 -14.86 -3.22
CA LYS A 224 20.44 -16.04 -3.62
C LYS A 224 19.56 -17.22 -4.01
N PHE A 225 18.51 -17.50 -3.23
CA PHE A 225 17.52 -18.53 -3.56
C PHE A 225 16.82 -18.23 -4.88
N ILE A 226 16.32 -17.00 -5.06
CA ILE A 226 15.60 -16.58 -6.27
C ILE A 226 16.50 -16.73 -7.50
N ARG A 227 17.75 -16.23 -7.43
CA ARG A 227 18.73 -16.37 -8.51
C ARG A 227 18.93 -17.83 -8.90
N LEU A 228 19.31 -18.66 -7.92
CA LEU A 228 19.67 -20.04 -8.21
C LEU A 228 18.47 -20.87 -8.66
N MET A 229 17.28 -20.64 -8.10
CA MET A 229 16.05 -21.28 -8.57
C MET A 229 15.78 -20.93 -10.04
N LYS A 230 15.86 -19.66 -10.42
CA LYS A 230 15.63 -19.21 -11.80
C LYS A 230 16.69 -19.76 -12.76
N ASP A 231 17.97 -19.69 -12.38
CA ASP A 231 19.10 -20.15 -13.19
C ASP A 231 19.12 -21.66 -13.40
N THR A 232 18.61 -22.42 -12.43
CA THR A 232 18.52 -23.88 -12.52
C THR A 232 17.23 -24.36 -13.21
N GLY A 233 16.36 -23.45 -13.64
CA GLY A 233 15.14 -23.73 -14.38
C GLY A 233 13.92 -24.06 -13.51
N ILE A 234 13.97 -23.81 -12.19
CA ILE A 234 12.82 -24.00 -11.31
C ILE A 234 11.81 -22.90 -11.59
N GLN A 235 10.62 -23.30 -12.04
CA GLN A 235 9.57 -22.39 -12.50
C GLN A 235 8.51 -22.06 -11.44
N ARG A 236 8.71 -22.52 -10.20
CA ARG A 236 7.73 -22.38 -9.13
C ARG A 236 7.51 -20.90 -8.76
N PRO A 237 6.26 -20.41 -8.67
CA PRO A 237 6.00 -19.04 -8.27
C PRO A 237 6.44 -18.83 -6.81
N VAL A 238 6.97 -17.63 -6.55
CA VAL A 238 7.54 -17.27 -5.25
C VAL A 238 6.67 -16.20 -4.60
N ILE A 239 6.47 -16.34 -3.29
CA ILE A 239 5.90 -15.31 -2.44
C ILE A 239 6.88 -14.95 -1.33
N VAL A 240 7.06 -13.66 -1.07
CA VAL A 240 8.04 -13.13 -0.10
C VAL A 240 7.40 -12.15 0.88
N PRO A 241 7.92 -12.03 2.11
CA PRO A 241 7.42 -11.08 3.10
C PRO A 241 7.90 -9.65 2.86
N ALA A 242 7.41 -8.72 3.68
CA ALA A 242 7.75 -7.29 3.64
C ALA A 242 9.24 -6.98 3.91
N ALA A 243 10.03 -7.97 4.32
CA ALA A 243 11.48 -7.84 4.39
C ALA A 243 12.11 -7.54 3.01
N PHE A 244 11.49 -7.99 1.92
CA PHE A 244 11.98 -7.82 0.55
C PHE A 244 11.55 -6.48 -0.09
N VAL A 245 10.77 -5.64 0.61
CA VAL A 245 10.37 -4.31 0.12
C VAL A 245 11.52 -3.33 0.35
N THR A 246 12.63 -3.55 -0.36
CA THR A 246 13.85 -2.75 -0.26
C THR A 246 14.47 -2.52 -1.63
N LYS A 247 15.17 -1.39 -1.80
CA LYS A 247 15.98 -1.14 -2.99
C LYS A 247 17.14 -2.14 -3.07
N SER A 248 17.74 -2.49 -1.93
CA SER A 248 18.85 -3.44 -1.84
C SER A 248 18.50 -4.82 -2.38
N PHE A 249 17.25 -5.27 -2.26
CA PHE A 249 16.80 -6.51 -2.87
C PHE A 249 16.92 -6.46 -4.39
N LEU A 250 16.40 -5.41 -5.02
CA LEU A 250 16.41 -5.23 -6.47
C LEU A 250 17.82 -5.06 -7.02
N THR A 251 18.65 -4.25 -6.37
CA THR A 251 20.00 -3.94 -6.86
C THR A 251 20.96 -5.12 -6.75
N ARG A 252 20.63 -6.16 -5.98
CA ARG A 252 21.45 -7.39 -5.90
C ARG A 252 21.59 -8.13 -7.22
N PHE A 253 20.69 -7.89 -8.17
CA PHE A 253 20.71 -8.50 -9.49
C PHE A 253 21.37 -7.60 -10.55
N ASP A 254 21.70 -6.35 -10.23
CA ASP A 254 22.14 -5.33 -11.21
C ASP A 254 23.37 -5.74 -12.01
N ASP A 255 24.27 -6.53 -11.42
CA ASP A 255 25.49 -6.97 -12.09
C ASP A 255 25.28 -8.17 -13.03
N ASP A 256 24.14 -8.86 -12.92
CA ASP A 256 23.86 -10.06 -13.70
C ASP A 256 23.53 -9.74 -15.17
N PRO A 257 24.16 -10.40 -16.15
CA PRO A 257 23.88 -10.16 -17.57
C PRO A 257 22.42 -10.38 -17.98
N LYS A 258 21.71 -11.34 -17.34
CA LYS A 258 20.31 -11.64 -17.67
C LYS A 258 19.40 -10.52 -17.19
N GLU A 259 19.66 -9.98 -15.99
CA GLU A 259 18.93 -8.83 -15.45
C GLU A 259 19.20 -7.56 -16.26
N LYS A 260 20.43 -7.36 -16.75
CA LYS A 260 20.77 -6.23 -17.64
C LYS A 260 20.05 -6.30 -18.99
N LEU A 261 19.88 -7.53 -19.53
CA LEU A 261 19.23 -7.76 -20.81
C LEU A 261 17.70 -7.66 -20.71
N ASP A 262 17.14 -8.20 -19.64
CA ASP A 262 15.70 -8.26 -19.37
C ASP A 262 15.43 -7.80 -17.91
N PRO A 263 15.26 -6.49 -17.67
CA PRO A 263 15.03 -5.96 -16.33
C PRO A 263 13.81 -6.60 -15.65
N GLY A 264 14.03 -7.20 -14.48
CA GLY A 264 13.04 -8.02 -13.80
C GLY A 264 13.16 -9.52 -14.09
N TYR A 265 14.15 -9.99 -14.84
CA TYR A 265 14.36 -11.42 -15.14
C TYR A 265 14.25 -12.32 -13.89
N TYR A 266 14.85 -11.88 -12.78
CA TYR A 266 14.82 -12.61 -11.52
C TYR A 266 13.59 -12.32 -10.65
N THR A 267 13.00 -11.13 -10.77
CA THR A 267 11.99 -10.65 -9.81
C THR A 267 10.57 -10.71 -10.33
N ASP A 268 10.35 -10.62 -11.65
CA ASP A 268 9.01 -10.46 -12.22
C ASP A 268 8.08 -11.64 -11.88
N GLY A 269 6.88 -11.31 -11.41
CA GLY A 269 5.87 -12.27 -10.98
C GLY A 269 6.04 -12.78 -9.55
N ILE A 270 7.09 -12.36 -8.82
CA ILE A 270 7.17 -12.62 -7.38
C ILE A 270 6.06 -11.83 -6.67
N TYR A 271 5.28 -12.50 -5.83
CA TYR A 271 4.30 -11.86 -4.96
C TYR A 271 4.95 -11.40 -3.66
N ILE A 272 4.53 -10.26 -3.14
CA ILE A 272 5.12 -9.67 -1.93
C ILE A 272 4.05 -9.06 -1.03
N SER A 273 4.13 -9.30 0.28
CA SER A 273 3.34 -8.52 1.24
C SER A 273 4.01 -7.18 1.54
N ALA A 274 3.23 -6.11 1.58
CA ALA A 274 3.71 -4.78 1.92
C ALA A 274 2.64 -4.01 2.72
N PRO A 275 3.03 -3.19 3.72
CA PRO A 275 2.10 -2.31 4.42
C PRO A 275 1.69 -1.09 3.59
N LEU A 276 2.44 -0.79 2.52
CA LEU A 276 2.18 0.28 1.56
C LEU A 276 2.69 -0.15 0.18
N ILE A 277 1.87 0.07 -0.84
CA ILE A 277 2.28 0.03 -2.25
C ILE A 277 1.97 1.41 -2.84
N PHE A 278 2.98 2.08 -3.39
CA PHE A 278 2.84 3.49 -3.78
C PHE A 278 1.74 3.72 -4.83
N ASP A 279 1.44 2.76 -5.72
CA ASP A 279 0.34 2.91 -6.69
C ASP A 279 -1.07 2.99 -6.07
N THR A 280 -1.21 2.62 -4.80
CA THR A 280 -2.44 2.74 -3.98
C THR A 280 -2.41 3.87 -2.97
N ALA A 281 -1.30 4.61 -2.90
CA ALA A 281 -1.05 5.52 -1.81
C ALA A 281 -1.89 6.81 -1.90
N ASN A 282 -2.11 7.42 -0.74
CA ASN A 282 -2.86 8.68 -0.62
C ASN A 282 -2.06 9.87 -1.15
N GLU A 283 -2.70 11.04 -1.20
CA GLU A 283 -2.06 12.28 -1.63
C GLU A 283 -0.80 12.62 -0.81
N GLN A 284 -0.83 12.41 0.51
CA GLN A 284 0.32 12.69 1.38
C GLN A 284 1.53 11.84 1.03
N ALA A 285 1.32 10.55 0.74
CA ALA A 285 2.37 9.62 0.33
C ALA A 285 2.98 9.98 -1.03
N GLN A 286 2.15 10.40 -1.99
CA GLN A 286 2.62 10.82 -3.32
C GLN A 286 3.43 12.11 -3.25
N ARG A 287 2.96 13.09 -2.45
CA ARG A 287 3.73 14.31 -2.17
C ARG A 287 5.04 14.00 -1.46
N PHE A 288 5.01 13.16 -0.44
CA PHE A 288 6.22 12.69 0.24
C PHE A 288 7.20 12.06 -0.74
N LYS A 289 6.73 11.18 -1.64
CA LYS A 289 7.59 10.55 -2.65
C LYS A 289 8.27 11.59 -3.55
N ASP A 290 7.51 12.53 -4.10
CA ASP A 290 8.02 13.59 -4.99
C ASP A 290 9.00 14.52 -4.26
N ASP A 291 8.62 15.01 -3.07
CA ASP A 291 9.43 15.95 -2.30
C ASP A 291 10.72 15.28 -1.78
N TYR A 292 10.65 13.99 -1.44
CA TYR A 292 11.80 13.19 -1.05
C TYR A 292 12.78 13.01 -2.22
N GLN A 293 12.27 12.65 -3.41
CA GLN A 293 13.07 12.58 -4.64
C GLN A 293 13.72 13.93 -4.95
N GLN A 294 12.99 15.04 -4.80
CA GLN A 294 13.53 16.37 -5.00
C GLN A 294 14.65 16.72 -4.00
N LYS A 295 14.49 16.33 -2.74
CA LYS A 295 15.45 16.64 -1.67
C LYS A 295 16.71 15.78 -1.72
N TYR A 296 16.57 14.49 -1.99
CA TYR A 296 17.66 13.52 -1.87
C TYR A 296 18.18 12.98 -3.22
N GLY A 297 17.47 13.22 -4.32
CA GLY A 297 17.81 12.69 -5.64
C GLY A 297 17.61 11.18 -5.78
N GLU A 298 16.86 10.56 -4.86
CA GLU A 298 16.57 9.13 -4.82
C GLU A 298 15.15 8.88 -4.32
N ASP A 299 14.53 7.79 -4.76
CA ASP A 299 13.11 7.53 -4.51
C ASP A 299 12.88 7.21 -3.03
N ALA A 300 11.76 7.70 -2.49
CA ALA A 300 11.31 7.29 -1.18
C ALA A 300 10.93 5.80 -1.19
N ASP A 301 11.49 5.04 -0.24
CA ASP A 301 11.14 3.64 -0.02
C ASP A 301 10.20 3.46 1.18
N LEU A 302 9.80 2.21 1.42
CA LEU A 302 8.95 1.87 2.56
C LEU A 302 9.61 2.22 3.92
N ARG A 303 10.93 2.10 4.04
CA ARG A 303 11.66 2.35 5.30
C ARG A 303 11.61 3.84 5.65
N SER A 304 11.87 4.71 4.68
CA SER A 304 11.76 6.15 4.82
C SER A 304 10.33 6.59 5.19
N ALA A 305 9.31 6.01 4.54
CA ALA A 305 7.90 6.32 4.80
C ALA A 305 7.44 5.91 6.21
N LEU A 306 7.79 4.69 6.66
CA LEU A 306 7.44 4.23 8.02
C LEU A 306 8.21 4.97 9.12
N ALA A 307 9.45 5.38 8.84
CA ALA A 307 10.26 6.16 9.76
C ALA A 307 9.79 7.62 9.85
N TYR A 308 9.32 8.20 8.75
CA TYR A 308 8.59 9.47 8.72
C TYR A 308 7.37 9.39 9.66
N ASP A 309 6.53 8.36 9.51
CA ASP A 309 5.34 8.18 10.35
C ASP A 309 5.68 7.92 11.83
N ALA A 310 6.78 7.21 12.11
CA ALA A 310 7.26 7.03 13.48
C ALA A 310 7.66 8.37 14.12
N ALA A 311 8.37 9.22 13.37
CA ALA A 311 8.72 10.57 13.83
C ALA A 311 7.47 11.46 14.00
N LEU A 312 6.50 11.36 13.09
CA LEU A 312 5.20 12.03 13.19
C LEU A 312 4.51 11.71 14.52
N LEU A 313 4.40 10.42 14.88
CA LEU A 313 3.75 9.97 16.11
C LEU A 313 4.46 10.46 17.38
N VAL A 314 5.79 10.39 17.41
CA VAL A 314 6.57 10.87 18.56
C VAL A 314 6.43 12.39 18.70
N VAL A 315 6.50 13.14 17.61
CA VAL A 315 6.34 14.60 17.64
C VAL A 315 4.94 15.02 18.03
N ASP A 316 3.91 14.30 17.56
CA ASP A 316 2.54 14.52 17.99
C ASP A 316 2.39 14.32 19.50
N ALA A 317 2.98 13.25 20.04
CA ALA A 317 3.01 13.03 21.49
C ALA A 317 3.71 14.17 22.24
N ILE A 318 4.86 14.64 21.75
CA ILE A 318 5.58 15.77 22.35
C ILE A 318 4.72 17.04 22.36
N LYS A 319 4.06 17.35 21.22
CA LYS A 319 3.17 18.51 21.09
C LYS A 319 1.99 18.47 22.05
N ASN A 320 1.27 17.35 22.09
CA ASN A 320 0.04 17.21 22.88
C ASN A 320 0.28 17.09 24.39
N THR A 321 1.46 16.62 24.80
CA THR A 321 1.80 16.46 26.22
C THR A 321 2.58 17.63 26.81
N GLY A 322 3.06 18.55 25.95
CA GLY A 322 3.93 19.64 26.35
C GLY A 322 5.32 19.19 26.81
N ALA A 323 5.74 17.98 26.43
CA ALA A 323 7.03 17.42 26.79
C ALA A 323 8.18 18.31 26.29
N THR A 324 9.20 18.52 27.13
CA THR A 324 10.28 19.49 26.85
C THR A 324 11.65 18.84 26.67
N GLY A 325 11.79 17.57 27.08
CA GLY A 325 13.05 16.81 26.96
C GLY A 325 14.16 17.34 27.87
N GLN A 326 13.82 18.17 28.86
CA GLN A 326 14.81 18.74 29.77
C GLN A 326 15.26 17.72 30.82
N PRO A 327 16.52 17.75 31.29
CA PRO A 327 17.01 16.77 32.25
C PRO A 327 16.13 16.61 33.49
N LYS A 328 15.52 17.70 33.96
CA LYS A 328 14.62 17.71 35.13
C LYS A 328 13.25 17.09 34.88
N THR A 329 12.78 17.08 33.63
CA THR A 329 11.44 16.59 33.27
C THR A 329 11.48 15.32 32.45
N LEU A 330 12.67 14.87 32.03
CA LEU A 330 12.87 13.82 31.02
C LEU A 330 12.09 12.53 31.33
N GLU A 331 12.14 12.06 32.58
CA GLU A 331 11.41 10.85 32.99
C GLU A 331 9.89 11.03 32.90
N SER A 332 9.36 12.14 33.42
CA SER A 332 7.92 12.45 33.32
C SER A 332 7.49 12.68 31.87
N ASP A 333 8.35 13.31 31.07
CA ASP A 333 8.10 13.56 29.64
C ASP A 333 8.04 12.25 28.85
N ARG A 334 8.95 11.30 29.12
CA ARG A 334 8.95 9.95 28.55
C ARG A 334 7.67 9.18 28.89
N GLU A 335 7.23 9.23 30.14
CA GLU A 335 5.96 8.61 30.57
C GLU A 335 4.76 9.21 29.83
N LYS A 336 4.67 10.55 29.77
CA LYS A 336 3.58 11.23 29.04
C LYS A 336 3.55 10.85 27.56
N ILE A 337 4.71 10.75 26.91
CA ILE A 337 4.80 10.32 25.52
C ILE A 337 4.28 8.88 25.37
N LYS A 338 4.72 7.96 26.23
CA LYS A 338 4.23 6.58 26.23
C LYS A 338 2.72 6.52 26.42
N GLU A 339 2.17 7.27 27.37
CA GLU A 339 0.74 7.32 27.64
C GLU A 339 -0.06 7.91 26.46
N HIS A 340 0.49 8.93 25.79
CA HIS A 340 -0.15 9.50 24.60
C HIS A 340 -0.20 8.49 23.45
N LEU A 341 0.92 7.85 23.14
CA LEU A 341 0.96 6.79 22.12
C LEU A 341 -0.02 5.66 22.44
N ALA A 342 -0.09 5.24 23.72
CA ALA A 342 -1.03 4.22 24.18
C ALA A 342 -2.52 4.65 24.14
N LYS A 343 -2.85 5.92 23.89
CA LYS A 343 -4.24 6.39 23.71
C LYS A 343 -4.70 6.34 22.25
N ILE A 344 -3.77 6.28 21.30
CA ILE A 344 -4.07 6.22 19.86
C ILE A 344 -4.49 4.78 19.50
N ARG A 345 -5.74 4.40 19.84
CA ARG A 345 -6.19 2.98 19.84
C ARG A 345 -7.08 2.57 18.68
N ASN A 346 -7.63 3.52 17.95
CA ASN A 346 -8.65 3.25 16.95
C ASN A 346 -8.55 4.26 15.80
N SER A 347 -9.35 4.05 14.76
CA SER A 347 -9.34 4.90 13.57
C SER A 347 -9.84 6.34 13.80
N SER A 348 -10.59 6.61 14.88
CA SER A 348 -11.03 7.98 15.21
C SER A 348 -9.93 8.80 15.90
N ASP A 349 -9.05 8.13 16.65
CA ASP A 349 -7.90 8.76 17.30
C ASP A 349 -6.63 8.70 16.42
N ALA A 350 -6.69 7.97 15.29
CA ALA A 350 -5.55 7.70 14.45
C ALA A 350 -4.96 8.97 13.82
N LEU A 351 -3.63 9.02 13.78
CA LEU A 351 -2.91 10.03 12.99
C LEU A 351 -2.76 9.53 11.55
N GLU A 352 -3.22 10.33 10.59
CA GLU A 352 -2.93 10.07 9.18
C GLU A 352 -1.52 10.54 8.84
N GLY A 353 -0.68 9.60 8.41
CA GLY A 353 0.65 9.86 7.88
C GLY A 353 0.80 9.41 6.43
N VAL A 354 2.04 9.33 5.96
CA VAL A 354 2.38 8.92 4.58
C VAL A 354 2.14 7.42 4.36
N THR A 355 2.05 6.63 5.42
CA THR A 355 1.67 5.21 5.34
C THR A 355 0.22 4.96 5.75
N GLY A 356 -0.63 5.99 5.67
CA GLY A 356 -2.03 5.95 6.06
C GLY A 356 -2.26 6.13 7.56
N LEU A 357 -3.36 5.59 8.09
CA LEU A 357 -3.72 5.75 9.51
C LEU A 357 -2.73 5.02 10.43
N ASN A 358 -2.32 5.69 11.51
CA ASN A 358 -1.44 5.18 12.54
C ASN A 358 -2.18 5.12 13.88
N TYR A 359 -2.38 3.90 14.39
CA TYR A 359 -2.95 3.60 15.69
C TYR A 359 -2.54 2.19 16.13
N PHE A 360 -2.59 1.93 17.44
CA PHE A 360 -2.01 0.74 18.05
C PHE A 360 -3.08 -0.11 18.77
N ASN A 361 -2.94 -1.43 18.73
CA ASN A 361 -3.64 -2.30 19.69
C ASN A 361 -3.02 -2.18 21.09
N GLU A 362 -3.60 -2.86 22.08
CA GLU A 362 -3.14 -2.82 23.48
C GLU A 362 -1.66 -3.16 23.66
N GLN A 363 -1.11 -4.04 22.82
CA GLN A 363 0.30 -4.45 22.85
C GLN A 363 1.25 -3.40 22.26
N GLY A 364 0.76 -2.40 21.53
CA GLY A 364 1.61 -1.42 20.83
C GLY A 364 1.82 -1.73 19.34
N ASP A 365 1.09 -2.70 18.78
CA ASP A 365 1.20 -3.06 17.36
C ASP A 365 0.33 -2.19 16.46
N ALA A 366 0.94 -1.69 15.39
CA ALA A 366 0.25 -0.97 14.35
C ALA A 366 -0.85 -1.83 13.73
N GLN A 367 -2.03 -1.26 13.55
CA GLN A 367 -3.13 -1.88 12.81
C GLN A 367 -3.06 -1.54 11.31
N LYS A 368 -1.86 -1.68 10.72
CA LYS A 368 -1.62 -1.43 9.29
C LYS A 368 -2.24 -2.54 8.44
N PRO A 369 -2.79 -2.20 7.25
CA PRO A 369 -3.23 -3.23 6.31
C PRO A 369 -2.05 -4.05 5.81
N VAL A 370 -2.30 -5.32 5.50
CA VAL A 370 -1.38 -6.15 4.71
C VAL A 370 -1.88 -6.11 3.26
N SER A 371 -1.12 -5.48 2.36
CA SER A 371 -1.41 -5.46 0.93
C SER A 371 -0.50 -6.44 0.19
N ILE A 372 -0.92 -6.91 -0.99
CA ILE A 372 -0.09 -7.76 -1.85
C ILE A 372 0.31 -7.01 -3.11
N GLY A 373 1.61 -6.92 -3.34
CA GLY A 373 2.19 -6.48 -4.60
C GLY A 373 2.68 -7.66 -5.44
N THR A 374 3.05 -7.36 -6.66
CA THR A 374 3.89 -8.19 -7.51
C THR A 374 5.01 -7.35 -8.10
N PHE A 375 6.18 -7.95 -8.26
CA PHE A 375 7.27 -7.31 -8.99
C PHE A 375 6.99 -7.36 -10.49
N LYS A 376 7.15 -6.22 -11.16
CA LYS A 376 7.04 -6.07 -12.60
C LYS A 376 8.00 -5.00 -13.08
N ASN A 377 8.94 -5.35 -13.96
CA ASN A 377 9.98 -4.44 -14.47
C ASN A 377 10.62 -3.64 -13.32
N ARG A 378 11.07 -4.36 -12.28
CA ARG A 378 11.69 -3.80 -11.06
C ARG A 378 10.82 -2.88 -10.21
N ASN A 379 9.52 -2.78 -10.49
CA ASN A 379 8.56 -2.03 -9.68
C ASN A 379 7.69 -2.98 -8.87
N ILE A 380 7.32 -2.59 -7.65
CA ILE A 380 6.25 -3.26 -6.91
C ILE A 380 4.93 -2.60 -7.31
N ILE A 381 4.07 -3.35 -7.98
CA ILE A 381 2.72 -2.93 -8.37
C ILE A 381 1.68 -3.76 -7.64
N SER A 382 0.50 -3.20 -7.37
CA SER A 382 -0.57 -3.86 -6.62
C SER A 382 -1.07 -5.12 -7.32
N ALA A 383 -1.07 -6.27 -6.64
CA ALA A 383 -1.67 -7.47 -7.21
C ALA A 383 -3.17 -7.24 -7.53
N LEU A 384 -3.66 -7.94 -8.57
CA LEU A 384 -4.97 -7.70 -9.18
C LEU A 384 -6.17 -7.83 -8.24
N ILE A 385 -5.97 -8.48 -7.10
CA ILE A 385 -6.95 -8.56 -6.02
C ILE A 385 -6.27 -8.17 -4.71
N GLN A 386 -6.90 -7.27 -3.98
CA GLN A 386 -6.56 -6.96 -2.60
C GLN A 386 -7.60 -7.55 -1.66
N LEU A 387 -7.19 -7.89 -0.44
CA LEU A 387 -8.10 -8.20 0.65
C LEU A 387 -8.13 -6.99 1.59
N GLN A 388 -9.27 -6.33 1.70
CA GLN A 388 -9.42 -5.12 2.50
C GLN A 388 -10.28 -5.37 3.73
N ASP A 389 -9.91 -4.75 4.85
CA ASP A 389 -10.71 -4.79 6.07
C ASP A 389 -12.14 -4.27 5.85
N VAL A 390 -13.13 -5.04 6.30
CA VAL A 390 -14.50 -4.55 6.47
C VAL A 390 -14.56 -3.68 7.72
N ARG A 391 -14.34 -2.38 7.56
CA ARG A 391 -14.34 -1.42 8.69
C ARG A 391 -15.72 -1.17 9.29
N ASN A 392 -16.77 -1.31 8.49
CA ASN A 392 -18.16 -1.17 8.93
C ASN A 392 -18.98 -2.37 8.40
N PRO A 393 -19.20 -3.41 9.22
CA PRO A 393 -19.96 -4.58 8.81
C PRO A 393 -21.39 -4.26 8.34
N ASN A 394 -21.98 -3.16 8.80
CA ASN A 394 -23.31 -2.72 8.39
C ASN A 394 -23.39 -2.28 6.92
N GLU A 395 -22.24 -2.07 6.26
CA GLU A 395 -22.19 -1.86 4.80
C GLU A 395 -22.53 -3.14 4.01
N ILE A 396 -22.50 -4.30 4.66
CA ILE A 396 -22.79 -5.59 4.03
C ILE A 396 -24.18 -6.03 4.48
N ALA A 397 -25.17 -5.82 3.62
CA ALA A 397 -26.56 -6.17 3.90
C ALA A 397 -26.75 -7.65 4.30
N ASP A 398 -26.00 -8.56 3.68
CA ASP A 398 -25.95 -9.98 4.04
C ASP A 398 -24.53 -10.53 3.86
N LEU A 399 -23.83 -10.75 4.98
CA LEU A 399 -22.48 -11.30 5.03
C LEU A 399 -22.38 -12.72 4.46
N LYS A 400 -23.39 -13.58 4.70
CA LYS A 400 -23.38 -14.96 4.21
C LYS A 400 -23.51 -15.01 2.70
N THR A 401 -24.41 -14.19 2.15
CA THR A 401 -24.54 -14.03 0.70
C THR A 401 -23.26 -13.44 0.11
N ALA A 402 -22.68 -12.41 0.74
CA ALA A 402 -21.42 -11.82 0.27
C ALA A 402 -20.24 -12.80 0.27
N GLU A 403 -20.17 -13.69 1.26
CA GLU A 403 -19.18 -14.77 1.32
C GLU A 403 -19.42 -15.82 0.22
N ARG A 404 -20.67 -16.30 0.09
CA ARG A 404 -21.06 -17.28 -0.94
C ARG A 404 -20.76 -16.76 -2.35
N ASP A 405 -21.01 -15.48 -2.59
CA ASP A 405 -20.76 -14.82 -3.87
C ASP A 405 -19.27 -14.48 -4.08
N GLY A 406 -18.39 -14.80 -3.12
CA GLY A 406 -16.95 -14.59 -3.20
C GLY A 406 -16.51 -13.12 -3.09
N ARG A 407 -17.40 -12.21 -2.70
CA ARG A 407 -17.12 -10.78 -2.48
C ARG A 407 -16.44 -10.53 -1.13
N VAL A 408 -16.66 -11.42 -0.17
CA VAL A 408 -16.08 -11.37 1.17
C VAL A 408 -15.38 -12.70 1.46
N VAL A 409 -14.25 -12.63 2.14
CA VAL A 409 -13.56 -13.80 2.70
C VAL A 409 -13.24 -13.55 4.17
N PHE A 410 -13.19 -14.61 4.97
CA PHE A 410 -12.83 -14.46 6.39
C PHE A 410 -11.35 -14.75 6.62
N ILE A 411 -10.67 -13.90 7.39
CA ILE A 411 -9.33 -14.16 7.93
C ILE A 411 -9.47 -14.05 9.44
N ASP A 412 -9.24 -15.15 10.16
CA ASP A 412 -9.34 -15.20 11.63
C ASP A 412 -10.70 -14.74 12.16
N GLY A 413 -11.79 -15.12 11.46
CA GLY A 413 -13.15 -14.70 11.80
C GLY A 413 -13.47 -13.25 11.44
N LYS A 414 -12.50 -12.46 10.96
CA LYS A 414 -12.72 -11.10 10.46
C LYS A 414 -13.10 -11.13 8.98
N PRO A 415 -14.23 -10.53 8.57
CA PRO A 415 -14.59 -10.42 7.16
C PRO A 415 -13.67 -9.41 6.46
N MET A 416 -13.26 -9.78 5.25
CA MET A 416 -12.38 -9.01 4.37
C MET A 416 -13.05 -8.91 2.99
N TYR A 417 -13.13 -7.71 2.43
CA TYR A 417 -13.57 -7.53 1.05
C TYR A 417 -12.53 -8.09 0.08
N LYS A 418 -12.98 -8.81 -0.95
CA LYS A 418 -12.17 -9.21 -2.10
C LYS A 418 -12.31 -8.13 -3.18
N THR A 419 -11.35 -7.21 -3.21
CA THR A 419 -11.43 -6.00 -4.03
C THR A 419 -10.65 -6.14 -5.32
N ASN A 420 -11.25 -5.79 -6.46
CA ASN A 420 -10.57 -5.77 -7.75
C ASN A 420 -9.66 -4.55 -7.87
N VAL A 421 -8.45 -4.77 -8.38
CA VAL A 421 -7.51 -3.71 -8.73
C VAL A 421 -7.58 -3.46 -10.23
N VAL A 422 -7.77 -2.19 -10.59
CA VAL A 422 -7.77 -1.72 -11.96
C VAL A 422 -6.62 -0.74 -12.10
N TYR A 423 -5.64 -1.08 -12.92
CA TYR A 423 -4.59 -0.16 -13.29
C TYR A 423 -5.14 0.90 -14.24
N VAL A 424 -4.95 2.16 -13.88
CA VAL A 424 -5.37 3.30 -14.67
C VAL A 424 -4.16 4.12 -15.04
N GLY A 425 -4.02 4.41 -16.32
CA GLY A 425 -3.04 5.38 -16.77
C GLY A 425 -3.66 6.48 -17.61
N ILE A 426 -2.98 7.61 -17.61
CA ILE A 426 -3.40 8.82 -18.30
C ILE A 426 -2.25 9.36 -19.15
N LYS A 427 -2.59 9.82 -20.35
CA LYS A 427 -1.69 10.59 -21.21
C LYS A 427 -2.41 11.85 -21.66
N ALA A 428 -2.00 13.00 -21.12
CA ALA A 428 -2.51 14.28 -21.57
C ALA A 428 -2.04 14.57 -23.00
N ASN A 429 -2.99 14.84 -23.90
CA ASN A 429 -2.71 15.23 -25.28
C ASN A 429 -2.63 16.76 -25.38
N LYS A 430 -3.61 17.45 -24.77
CA LYS A 430 -3.67 18.92 -24.72
C LYS A 430 -4.46 19.38 -23.49
N MET A 431 -3.92 20.37 -22.78
CA MET A 431 -4.57 21.09 -21.69
C MET A 431 -4.51 22.58 -22.01
N GLY A 432 -5.65 23.27 -22.05
CA GLY A 432 -5.69 24.64 -22.55
C GLY A 432 -6.94 25.42 -22.18
N ASP A 433 -7.09 26.61 -22.77
CA ASP A 433 -8.23 27.51 -22.57
C ASP A 433 -8.55 27.79 -21.10
N ILE A 434 -7.50 27.95 -20.29
CA ILE A 434 -7.63 28.21 -18.84
C ILE A 434 -8.30 29.58 -18.67
N ASN A 435 -9.53 29.56 -18.19
CA ASN A 435 -10.29 30.77 -17.87
C ASN A 435 -10.19 31.04 -16.37
N GLU A 436 -9.38 32.02 -16.01
CA GLU A 436 -9.14 32.43 -14.61
C GLU A 436 -10.40 33.00 -13.92
N LYS A 437 -11.35 33.53 -14.69
CA LYS A 437 -12.59 34.11 -14.14
C LYS A 437 -13.60 33.03 -13.81
N GLU A 438 -13.82 32.11 -14.74
CA GLU A 438 -14.80 31.03 -14.61
C GLU A 438 -14.22 29.81 -13.88
N LEU A 439 -12.89 29.78 -13.66
CA LEU A 439 -12.16 28.66 -13.08
C LEU A 439 -12.43 27.35 -13.84
N ILE A 440 -12.30 27.40 -15.16
CA ILE A 440 -12.47 26.24 -16.05
C ILE A 440 -11.30 26.12 -17.03
N TYR A 441 -11.07 24.91 -17.53
CA TYR A 441 -10.11 24.63 -18.60
C TYR A 441 -10.59 23.51 -19.52
N SER A 442 -10.10 23.50 -20.76
CA SER A 442 -10.33 22.45 -21.74
C SER A 442 -9.26 21.35 -21.62
N ALA A 443 -9.67 20.08 -21.65
CA ALA A 443 -8.78 18.92 -21.61
C ALA A 443 -9.06 17.95 -22.75
N ASP A 444 -7.99 17.45 -23.39
CA ASP A 444 -7.95 16.30 -24.29
C ASP A 444 -6.87 15.34 -23.77
N PHE A 445 -7.28 14.13 -23.41
CA PHE A 445 -6.38 13.12 -22.87
C PHE A 445 -6.83 11.70 -23.21
N ASN A 446 -5.86 10.79 -23.23
CA ASN A 446 -6.10 9.37 -23.30
C ASN A 446 -6.15 8.80 -21.88
N LEU A 447 -7.15 7.97 -21.61
CA LEU A 447 -7.35 7.25 -20.36
C LEU A 447 -7.45 5.77 -20.65
N TRP A 448 -6.66 4.93 -19.98
CA TRP A 448 -6.77 3.49 -20.13
C TRP A 448 -6.96 2.76 -18.83
N PHE A 449 -7.57 1.59 -18.95
CA PHE A 449 -7.82 0.65 -17.86
C PHE A 449 -7.20 -0.69 -18.23
N ARG A 450 -6.39 -1.24 -17.33
CA ARG A 450 -5.85 -2.60 -17.42
C ARG A 450 -6.28 -3.39 -16.18
N TYR A 451 -6.99 -4.50 -16.41
CA TYR A 451 -7.72 -5.17 -15.34
C TYR A 451 -8.01 -6.64 -15.64
N ARG A 452 -8.46 -7.38 -14.61
CA ARG A 452 -8.85 -8.78 -14.71
C ARG A 452 -10.35 -8.95 -14.63
N GLY A 453 -10.87 -9.96 -15.35
CA GLY A 453 -12.26 -10.37 -15.27
C GLY A 453 -13.23 -9.48 -16.05
N SER A 454 -14.51 -9.53 -15.69
CA SER A 454 -15.62 -8.93 -16.44
C SER A 454 -16.11 -7.60 -15.87
N ILE A 455 -15.32 -6.95 -15.02
CA ILE A 455 -15.67 -5.62 -14.50
C ILE A 455 -15.72 -4.57 -15.64
N GLN A 456 -16.54 -3.53 -15.45
CA GLN A 456 -16.74 -2.43 -16.39
C GLN A 456 -16.11 -1.14 -15.83
N PRO A 457 -14.77 -1.06 -15.74
CA PRO A 457 -14.09 0.06 -15.08
C PRO A 457 -14.31 1.40 -15.79
N GLU A 458 -14.75 1.39 -17.05
CA GLU A 458 -15.07 2.59 -17.80
C GLU A 458 -16.35 3.30 -17.36
N ARG A 459 -17.17 2.69 -16.48
CA ARG A 459 -18.39 3.31 -15.93
C ARG A 459 -18.05 4.36 -14.88
N ILE A 460 -17.35 5.40 -15.30
CA ILE A 460 -16.86 6.48 -14.45
C ILE A 460 -17.73 7.74 -14.56
N GLU A 461 -17.64 8.57 -13.52
CA GLU A 461 -18.21 9.92 -13.50
C GLU A 461 -17.09 10.90 -13.16
N PHE A 462 -16.87 11.90 -14.01
CA PHE A 462 -15.91 12.97 -13.74
C PHE A 462 -16.50 14.03 -12.80
N LEU A 463 -15.99 14.07 -11.57
CA LEU A 463 -16.48 14.91 -10.47
C LEU A 463 -16.34 16.41 -10.71
N ASN A 464 -15.42 16.80 -11.58
CA ASN A 464 -15.12 18.20 -11.86
C ASN A 464 -15.40 18.60 -13.32
N ALA A 465 -16.15 17.80 -14.09
CA ALA A 465 -16.58 18.21 -15.43
C ALA A 465 -17.61 19.35 -15.36
N VAL A 466 -17.55 20.28 -16.31
CA VAL A 466 -18.46 21.44 -16.41
C VAL A 466 -19.74 21.02 -17.11
N GLY A 467 -20.91 21.29 -16.50
CA GLY A 467 -22.23 20.99 -17.09
C GLY A 467 -23.00 19.83 -16.44
N MET A 468 -22.48 19.23 -15.36
CA MET A 468 -23.26 18.30 -14.53
C MET A 468 -24.22 19.08 -13.62
N LEU A 469 -25.49 19.15 -14.01
CA LEU A 469 -26.63 19.50 -13.16
C LEU A 469 -27.62 18.32 -13.16
N GLN A 470 -27.73 17.65 -11.99
CA GLN A 470 -28.74 16.70 -11.49
C GLN A 470 -29.21 15.52 -12.37
N ARG A 471 -29.34 14.33 -11.74
CA ARG A 471 -29.90 13.11 -12.36
C ARG A 471 -31.27 13.37 -13.02
N PRO A 472 -31.60 12.71 -14.15
CA PRO A 472 -32.90 12.85 -14.78
C PRO A 472 -34.02 12.36 -13.86
N GLU A 473 -35.14 13.08 -13.89
CA GLU A 473 -36.40 12.74 -13.24
C GLU A 473 -36.84 11.31 -13.56
N HIS A 474 -37.40 10.63 -12.56
CA HIS A 474 -38.18 9.42 -12.77
C HIS A 474 -39.25 9.68 -13.82
N GLU A 475 -39.22 8.95 -14.94
CA GLU A 475 -40.40 8.77 -15.78
C GLU A 475 -41.49 8.10 -14.93
N GLY A 476 -42.37 8.93 -14.39
CA GLY A 476 -43.63 8.49 -13.82
C GLY A 476 -44.42 7.79 -14.92
N LYS A 477 -44.50 6.46 -14.85
CA LYS A 477 -45.57 5.72 -15.51
C LYS A 477 -46.89 6.26 -14.97
N LYS A 478 -47.55 7.10 -15.77
CA LYS A 478 -49.00 7.29 -15.71
C LYS A 478 -49.64 5.94 -16.03
N SER A 479 -50.01 5.16 -15.02
CA SER A 479 -51.07 4.17 -15.18
C SER A 479 -52.40 4.84 -14.82
N SER A 480 -53.23 5.01 -15.84
CA SER A 480 -54.62 5.41 -15.74
C SER A 480 -55.40 4.53 -14.77
N ALA A 481 -56.29 5.17 -14.02
CA ALA A 481 -57.28 4.56 -13.16
C ALA A 481 -58.15 3.53 -13.90
N GLY A 482 -58.42 2.43 -13.22
CA GLY A 482 -59.45 1.44 -13.54
C GLY A 482 -59.88 0.76 -12.25
N SER A 483 -61.00 1.23 -11.71
CA SER A 483 -61.68 0.72 -10.51
C SER A 483 -62.26 -0.67 -10.71
N SER A 484 -62.12 -1.57 -9.73
CA SER A 484 -63.26 -2.25 -9.08
C SER A 484 -62.79 -3.22 -8.00
N SER A 485 -63.60 -3.26 -6.96
CA SER A 485 -63.52 -3.93 -5.67
C SER A 485 -63.82 -5.44 -5.69
N GLU A 486 -63.55 -6.07 -4.52
CA GLU A 486 -64.16 -7.30 -3.97
C GLU A 486 -63.70 -8.63 -4.62
N GLN A 487 -63.19 -9.66 -3.92
CA GLN A 487 -63.82 -10.44 -2.84
C GLN A 487 -62.83 -11.50 -2.31
N LYS A 488 -63.08 -11.97 -1.07
CA LYS A 488 -62.45 -13.12 -0.38
C LYS A 488 -62.86 -14.47 -1.01
N ALA A 489 -62.01 -15.51 -0.92
CA ALA A 489 -62.31 -16.79 -0.26
C ALA A 489 -61.22 -17.87 -0.45
N GLU A 490 -60.90 -18.49 0.70
CA GLU A 490 -60.43 -19.84 1.07
C GLU A 490 -60.14 -20.98 0.07
N SER A 491 -59.09 -21.73 0.46
CA SER A 491 -58.96 -23.22 0.52
C SER A 491 -58.77 -24.03 -0.76
N GLY A 492 -57.92 -25.06 -0.68
CA GLY A 492 -57.90 -26.16 -1.64
C GLY A 492 -56.55 -26.84 -1.82
N ASP A 493 -56.36 -27.92 -1.08
CA ASP A 493 -55.26 -28.88 -1.12
C ASP A 493 -55.17 -29.67 -2.44
N SER A 494 -53.99 -30.18 -2.79
CA SER A 494 -53.71 -31.52 -3.37
C SER A 494 -52.49 -31.59 -4.30
N ALA A 495 -51.77 -32.70 -4.12
CA ALA A 495 -50.50 -33.09 -4.71
C ALA A 495 -50.64 -33.86 -6.04
N LEU A 496 -49.47 -34.30 -6.55
CA LEU A 496 -49.14 -35.12 -7.74
C LEU A 496 -48.70 -34.26 -8.93
N GLY A 497 -47.48 -34.29 -9.46
CA GLY A 497 -46.41 -35.27 -9.40
C GLY A 497 -46.08 -35.71 -10.82
N THR A 498 -44.98 -35.22 -11.42
CA THR A 498 -44.26 -35.96 -12.49
C THR A 498 -42.85 -35.41 -12.68
N ALA A 499 -41.88 -36.34 -12.65
CA ALA A 499 -40.49 -36.13 -13.03
C ALA A 499 -40.34 -36.03 -14.56
N MET A 500 -39.31 -35.32 -15.05
CA MET A 500 -38.26 -35.95 -15.88
C MET A 500 -37.16 -34.98 -16.36
N SER A 501 -35.95 -35.52 -16.32
CA SER A 501 -34.77 -35.31 -17.19
C SER A 501 -34.02 -33.98 -17.17
N TYR A 502 -32.90 -34.02 -16.43
CA TYR A 502 -31.63 -33.40 -16.82
C TYR A 502 -30.99 -34.17 -17.99
N SER A 503 -30.35 -33.45 -18.92
CA SER A 503 -29.11 -33.92 -19.55
C SER A 503 -28.28 -32.72 -20.06
N PRO A 504 -26.94 -32.75 -19.87
CA PRO A 504 -26.01 -31.69 -20.23
C PRO A 504 -25.42 -31.90 -21.63
N THR A 505 -24.90 -30.85 -22.26
CA THR A 505 -23.88 -31.00 -23.32
C THR A 505 -23.00 -29.77 -23.39
N ALA A 506 -21.73 -29.99 -23.11
CA ALA A 506 -20.61 -29.12 -23.43
C ALA A 506 -19.88 -29.68 -24.66
N GLN A 507 -19.00 -28.83 -25.23
CA GLN A 507 -17.97 -29.10 -26.26
C GLN A 507 -18.44 -29.03 -27.73
N ALA A 508 -17.74 -28.38 -28.68
CA ALA A 508 -16.43 -27.74 -28.70
C ALA A 508 -16.25 -26.84 -29.94
N ALA A 509 -15.17 -26.04 -29.89
CA ALA A 509 -14.23 -25.71 -30.97
C ALA A 509 -14.37 -24.41 -31.80
N ASN A 510 -13.31 -23.61 -31.64
CA ASN A 510 -12.47 -22.92 -32.62
C ASN A 510 -12.84 -21.55 -33.21
N SER A 511 -11.84 -20.67 -33.02
CA SER A 511 -11.32 -19.62 -33.91
C SER A 511 -12.34 -18.76 -34.64
N LEU A 512 -12.37 -17.46 -34.31
CA LEU A 512 -12.43 -16.36 -35.26
C LEU A 512 -12.25 -15.05 -34.49
N LEU A 513 -11.38 -14.17 -35.01
CA LEU A 513 -11.37 -12.73 -34.72
C LEU A 513 -12.82 -12.24 -34.79
N GLN A 514 -13.40 -11.87 -33.64
CA GLN A 514 -14.71 -11.23 -33.64
C GLN A 514 -14.54 -9.79 -34.13
N THR A 515 -15.16 -9.52 -35.27
CA THR A 515 -15.43 -8.20 -35.82
C THR A 515 -15.97 -7.29 -34.72
N ALA A 516 -15.24 -6.22 -34.44
CA ALA A 516 -15.65 -5.18 -33.52
C ALA A 516 -16.98 -4.56 -33.99
N THR A 517 -18.04 -4.76 -33.22
CA THR A 517 -19.15 -3.81 -33.16
C THR A 517 -18.60 -2.44 -32.81
N ALA A 518 -19.17 -1.37 -33.37
CA ALA A 518 -18.72 0.01 -33.11
C ALA A 518 -18.43 0.25 -31.62
N PRO A 519 -17.29 0.91 -31.28
CA PRO A 519 -16.90 1.12 -29.89
C PRO A 519 -17.98 1.86 -29.10
N PRO A 520 -18.21 1.52 -27.83
CA PRO A 520 -19.16 2.26 -27.00
C PRO A 520 -18.69 3.71 -26.82
N SER A 521 -19.50 4.67 -27.24
CA SER A 521 -19.33 6.09 -26.94
C SER A 521 -20.16 6.46 -25.71
N LEU A 522 -19.52 6.97 -24.66
CA LEU A 522 -20.20 7.54 -23.50
C LEU A 522 -20.09 9.06 -23.60
N SER A 523 -21.19 9.73 -23.99
CA SER A 523 -21.26 11.19 -24.00
C SER A 523 -22.23 11.67 -22.92
N THR A 524 -21.80 12.63 -22.11
CA THR A 524 -22.70 13.47 -21.30
C THR A 524 -22.79 14.85 -21.94
N SER A 525 -23.66 15.74 -21.44
CA SER A 525 -23.66 17.15 -21.84
C SER A 525 -22.33 17.87 -21.57
N SER A 526 -21.45 17.27 -20.76
CA SER A 526 -20.25 17.91 -20.16
C SER A 526 -18.92 17.45 -20.77
N TYR A 527 -18.85 16.21 -21.28
CA TYR A 527 -17.63 15.63 -21.87
C TYR A 527 -17.97 14.45 -22.80
N SER A 528 -17.06 14.14 -23.73
CA SER A 528 -17.08 12.93 -24.56
C SER A 528 -15.99 11.95 -24.12
N MET A 529 -16.34 10.66 -24.03
CA MET A 529 -15.39 9.56 -23.80
C MET A 529 -15.63 8.47 -24.86
N GLU A 530 -14.68 8.34 -25.78
CA GLU A 530 -14.76 7.43 -26.93
C GLU A 530 -13.71 6.31 -26.78
N GLU A 531 -14.14 5.05 -26.88
CA GLU A 531 -13.20 3.92 -26.86
C GLU A 531 -12.42 3.86 -28.18
N ILE A 532 -11.10 4.01 -28.09
CA ILE A 532 -10.20 4.04 -29.25
C ILE A 532 -9.42 2.73 -29.42
N ASN A 533 -9.28 1.91 -28.37
CA ASN A 533 -8.65 0.60 -28.47
C ASN A 533 -9.14 -0.37 -27.38
N ARG A 534 -9.18 -1.66 -27.73
CA ARG A 534 -9.57 -2.77 -26.88
C ARG A 534 -8.68 -3.99 -27.14
N ILE A 535 -8.04 -4.49 -26.10
CA ILE A 535 -7.23 -5.70 -26.16
C ILE A 535 -7.68 -6.64 -25.04
N ASN A 536 -7.86 -7.93 -25.34
CA ASN A 536 -7.93 -8.98 -24.34
C ASN A 536 -6.73 -9.89 -24.57
N TYR A 537 -5.92 -10.11 -23.54
CA TYR A 537 -4.69 -10.89 -23.63
C TYR A 537 -4.52 -11.77 -22.40
N GLN A 538 -3.70 -12.81 -22.50
CA GLN A 538 -3.28 -13.57 -21.33
C GLN A 538 -1.94 -13.02 -20.87
N GLU A 539 -1.92 -12.49 -19.65
CA GLU A 539 -0.68 -12.11 -19.01
C GLU A 539 -0.14 -13.33 -18.26
N ALA A 540 1.12 -13.68 -18.52
CA ALA A 540 1.83 -14.63 -17.68
C ALA A 540 2.25 -13.89 -16.40
N SER A 541 1.62 -14.18 -15.27
CA SER A 541 2.06 -13.69 -13.95
C SER A 541 3.05 -14.69 -13.34
N GLY A 542 4.22 -14.81 -13.98
CA GLY A 542 5.15 -15.91 -13.74
C GLY A 542 4.82 -17.18 -14.55
N ASN A 543 5.55 -18.26 -14.30
CA ASN A 543 5.74 -19.34 -15.27
C ASN A 543 4.54 -20.30 -15.51
N ASP A 544 3.36 -20.09 -14.93
CA ASP A 544 2.16 -20.89 -15.29
C ASP A 544 0.80 -20.26 -14.96
N ILE A 545 0.77 -19.12 -14.25
CA ILE A 545 -0.49 -18.43 -13.96
C ILE A 545 -0.82 -17.53 -15.14
N LYS A 546 -1.70 -18.01 -16.03
CA LYS A 546 -2.23 -17.21 -17.13
C LYS A 546 -3.47 -16.48 -16.67
N GLU A 547 -3.35 -15.18 -16.40
CA GLU A 547 -4.49 -14.34 -16.05
C GLU A 547 -5.08 -13.72 -17.31
N GLN A 548 -6.39 -13.85 -17.49
CA GLN A 548 -7.11 -13.15 -18.56
C GLN A 548 -7.19 -11.66 -18.21
N MET A 549 -6.42 -10.87 -18.93
CA MET A 549 -6.34 -9.44 -18.79
C MET A 549 -7.11 -8.74 -19.90
N ALA A 550 -7.75 -7.64 -19.53
CA ALA A 550 -8.42 -6.71 -20.42
C ALA A 550 -7.70 -5.36 -20.37
N TYR A 551 -7.49 -4.77 -21.54
CA TYR A 551 -7.04 -3.41 -21.73
C TYR A 551 -8.08 -2.64 -22.54
N ARG A 552 -8.45 -1.46 -22.06
CA ARG A 552 -9.37 -0.55 -22.74
C ARG A 552 -8.76 0.84 -22.72
N LEU A 553 -8.75 1.51 -23.87
CA LEU A 553 -8.19 2.85 -24.04
C LEU A 553 -9.28 3.76 -24.60
N TYR A 554 -9.42 4.92 -23.99
CA TYR A 554 -10.41 5.92 -24.33
C TYR A 554 -9.74 7.26 -24.62
N GLN A 555 -10.25 8.00 -25.59
CA GLN A 555 -9.99 9.43 -25.72
C GLN A 555 -11.10 10.21 -25.01
N VAL A 556 -10.70 11.12 -24.13
CA VAL A 556 -11.61 11.99 -23.38
C VAL A 556 -11.39 13.43 -23.79
N LYS A 557 -12.48 14.14 -24.09
CA LYS A 557 -12.48 15.59 -24.38
C LYS A 557 -13.60 16.27 -23.60
N GLY A 558 -13.31 17.39 -22.96
CA GLY A 558 -14.32 18.13 -22.20
C GLY A 558 -13.77 19.37 -21.51
N GLN A 559 -14.65 20.04 -20.76
CA GLN A 559 -14.29 21.16 -19.89
C GLN A 559 -14.34 20.73 -18.43
N PHE A 560 -13.37 21.17 -17.64
CA PHE A 560 -13.20 20.78 -16.25
C PHE A 560 -12.96 22.00 -15.38
N LYS A 561 -13.40 21.94 -14.12
CA LYS A 561 -13.17 22.97 -13.11
C LYS A 561 -11.71 22.97 -12.65
N VAL A 562 -11.20 24.17 -12.40
CA VAL A 562 -9.88 24.48 -11.87
C VAL A 562 -10.01 24.83 -10.40
N ASP A 563 -9.10 24.31 -9.56
CA ASP A 563 -8.96 24.82 -8.20
C ASP A 563 -7.85 25.87 -8.15
N ALA A 564 -8.18 27.08 -7.75
CA ALA A 564 -7.22 28.18 -7.59
C ALA A 564 -6.67 28.24 -6.16
N LEU A 565 -5.35 28.26 -6.06
CA LEU A 565 -4.59 28.57 -4.84
C LEU A 565 -3.91 29.93 -5.02
N PHE A 566 -3.37 30.50 -3.94
CA PHE A 566 -2.87 31.89 -3.89
C PHE A 566 -1.95 32.28 -5.07
N ASN A 567 -1.14 31.34 -5.61
CA ASN A 567 -0.28 31.55 -6.78
C ASN A 567 -0.24 30.34 -7.75
N GLU A 568 -1.16 29.38 -7.60
CA GLU A 568 -1.12 28.12 -8.36
C GLU A 568 -2.52 27.73 -8.82
N TYR A 569 -2.61 27.05 -9.97
CA TYR A 569 -3.86 26.54 -10.51
C TYR A 569 -3.75 25.03 -10.68
N ILE A 570 -4.69 24.30 -10.08
CA ILE A 570 -4.74 22.84 -10.17
C ILE A 570 -5.67 22.46 -11.31
N LEU A 571 -5.09 22.01 -12.42
CA LEU A 571 -5.80 21.42 -13.55
C LEU A 571 -6.06 19.93 -13.26
N GLY A 572 -7.05 19.68 -12.39
CA GLY A 572 -7.36 18.33 -11.93
C GLY A 572 -8.23 17.54 -12.92
N ILE A 573 -8.03 16.22 -12.95
CA ILE A 573 -8.99 15.25 -13.51
C ILE A 573 -9.40 14.34 -12.36
N ARG A 574 -10.69 14.36 -11.99
CA ARG A 574 -11.22 13.61 -10.84
C ARG A 574 -12.37 12.74 -11.30
N PHE A 575 -12.32 11.46 -11.01
CA PHE A 575 -13.42 10.56 -11.30
C PHE A 575 -13.55 9.47 -10.24
N HIS A 576 -14.75 8.88 -10.16
CA HIS A 576 -14.99 7.62 -9.47
C HIS A 576 -15.80 6.70 -10.36
N HIS A 577 -15.87 5.42 -9.99
CA HIS A 577 -16.82 4.51 -10.63
C HIS A 577 -18.26 4.89 -10.21
N ARG A 578 -19.19 4.91 -11.16
CA ARG A 578 -20.60 5.29 -10.95
C ARG A 578 -21.34 4.39 -9.96
N ASP A 579 -21.12 3.08 -10.07
CA ASP A 579 -21.89 2.08 -9.32
C ASP A 579 -21.09 1.29 -8.28
N LEU A 580 -19.76 1.17 -8.43
CA LEU A 580 -18.91 0.36 -7.55
C LEU A 580 -18.18 1.23 -6.53
N THR A 581 -18.24 0.82 -5.27
CA THR A 581 -17.51 1.44 -4.17
C THR A 581 -16.08 0.91 -4.08
N ARG A 582 -15.24 1.60 -3.29
CA ARG A 582 -13.85 1.19 -3.02
C ARG A 582 -13.69 -0.23 -2.47
N ASN A 583 -14.75 -0.79 -1.90
CA ASN A 583 -14.75 -2.15 -1.34
C ASN A 583 -14.73 -3.21 -2.46
N ASN A 584 -15.24 -2.88 -3.65
CA ASN A 584 -15.36 -3.80 -4.78
C ASN A 584 -14.32 -3.53 -5.88
N LEU A 585 -13.90 -2.27 -6.03
CA LEU A 585 -12.95 -1.83 -7.04
C LEU A 585 -12.07 -0.71 -6.50
N ILE A 586 -10.75 -0.79 -6.72
CA ILE A 586 -9.83 0.33 -6.55
C ILE A 586 -9.10 0.62 -7.87
N TYR A 587 -8.96 1.90 -8.19
CA TYR A 587 -8.15 2.39 -9.30
C TYR A 587 -6.75 2.69 -8.82
N VAL A 588 -5.75 1.96 -9.31
CA VAL A 588 -4.33 2.18 -9.00
C VAL A 588 -3.61 2.79 -10.19
N ILE A 589 -2.52 3.48 -9.93
CA ILE A 589 -1.73 4.12 -11.00
C ILE A 589 -1.03 3.02 -11.81
N ASP A 590 -1.19 3.03 -13.14
CA ASP A 590 -0.47 2.12 -14.03
C ASP A 590 0.98 2.61 -14.25
N ILE A 591 1.81 2.52 -13.19
CA ILE A 591 3.20 3.01 -13.18
C ILE A 591 3.96 2.47 -14.39
N VAL A 592 3.85 1.16 -14.65
CA VAL A 592 4.51 0.49 -15.77
C VAL A 592 3.94 0.94 -17.12
N GLY A 593 2.61 0.95 -17.28
CA GLY A 593 1.97 1.36 -18.54
C GLY A 593 2.19 2.82 -18.91
N MET A 594 2.33 3.70 -17.91
CA MET A 594 2.68 5.11 -18.10
C MET A 594 4.20 5.30 -18.32
N GLY A 595 5.00 4.25 -18.13
CA GLY A 595 6.46 4.25 -18.20
C GLY A 595 7.12 5.11 -17.11
N LEU A 596 6.44 5.36 -16.00
CA LEU A 596 6.99 6.15 -14.89
C LEU A 596 8.17 5.38 -14.29
N SER A 597 9.27 6.08 -14.00
CA SER A 597 10.50 5.47 -13.48
C SER A 597 11.18 6.42 -12.50
N GLU A 598 12.20 5.93 -11.78
CA GLU A 598 13.02 6.75 -10.86
C GLU A 598 13.61 8.00 -11.58
N ALA A 599 13.84 7.91 -12.90
CA ALA A 599 14.54 8.94 -13.67
C ALA A 599 13.61 9.98 -14.33
N GLU A 600 12.30 9.77 -14.33
CA GLU A 600 11.38 10.69 -15.02
C GLU A 600 9.99 10.72 -14.34
N SER A 601 9.72 11.84 -13.69
CA SER A 601 8.44 12.13 -13.03
C SER A 601 7.31 12.37 -14.04
N LEU A 602 6.05 12.27 -13.58
CA LEU A 602 4.89 12.62 -14.39
C LEU A 602 4.95 14.09 -14.85
N GLY A 603 5.43 14.99 -13.99
CA GLY A 603 5.58 16.41 -14.31
C GLY A 603 6.54 16.65 -15.47
N GLU A 604 7.72 16.02 -15.45
CA GLU A 604 8.72 16.12 -16.52
C GLU A 604 8.19 15.58 -17.85
N LYS A 605 7.46 14.46 -17.83
CA LYS A 605 6.82 13.93 -19.03
C LYS A 605 5.83 14.90 -19.64
N LEU A 606 4.97 15.51 -18.82
CA LEU A 606 3.98 16.47 -19.29
C LEU A 606 4.65 17.74 -19.85
N GLN A 607 5.74 18.20 -19.23
CA GLN A 607 6.52 19.31 -19.76
C GLN A 607 7.16 18.98 -21.11
N LYS A 608 7.82 17.81 -21.24
CA LYS A 608 8.43 17.35 -22.50
C LYS A 608 7.39 17.16 -23.61
N ALA A 609 6.19 16.69 -23.26
CA ALA A 609 5.08 16.53 -24.18
C ALA A 609 4.40 17.85 -24.59
N LYS A 610 4.79 19.00 -24.00
CA LYS A 610 4.25 20.33 -24.30
C LYS A 610 2.71 20.37 -24.24
N VAL A 611 2.14 19.75 -23.20
CA VAL A 611 0.68 19.57 -23.09
C VAL A 611 -0.08 20.90 -22.94
N LEU A 612 0.57 21.96 -22.43
CA LEU A 612 -0.01 23.30 -22.38
C LEU A 612 0.12 23.98 -23.76
N ALA A 613 -1.01 24.38 -24.34
CA ALA A 613 -1.06 24.96 -25.69
C ALA A 613 -0.26 26.28 -25.79
N PRO A 614 0.72 26.41 -26.71
CA PRO A 614 1.43 27.68 -26.95
C PRO A 614 0.55 28.72 -27.69
N PRO A 615 0.71 30.03 -27.39
CA PRO A 615 1.52 30.60 -26.32
C PRO A 615 0.78 30.55 -24.98
N SER A 616 1.24 29.69 -24.06
CA SER A 616 0.74 29.65 -22.68
C SER A 616 1.66 30.47 -21.78
N LYS A 617 1.08 31.37 -20.97
CA LYS A 617 1.80 32.04 -19.87
C LYS A 617 2.08 31.11 -18.68
N TRP A 618 1.53 29.90 -18.70
CA TRP A 618 1.57 28.94 -17.61
C TRP A 618 2.70 27.93 -17.78
N LYS A 619 3.31 27.54 -16.66
CA LYS A 619 4.30 26.46 -16.57
C LYS A 619 3.77 25.39 -15.61
N ILE A 620 3.95 24.13 -15.97
CA ILE A 620 3.67 23.01 -15.06
C ILE A 620 4.77 22.98 -14.01
N THR A 621 4.42 23.20 -12.74
CA THR A 621 5.36 23.12 -11.61
C THR A 621 5.39 21.73 -10.98
N GLN A 622 4.24 21.04 -10.94
CA GLN A 622 4.08 19.70 -10.38
C GLN A 622 2.97 18.93 -11.11
N ALA A 623 3.03 17.60 -11.07
CA ALA A 623 1.93 16.74 -11.49
C ALA A 623 1.85 15.50 -10.58
N LEU A 624 0.67 15.29 -9.99
CA LEU A 624 0.41 14.21 -9.04
C LEU A 624 -0.75 13.34 -9.53
N SER A 625 -0.67 12.05 -9.21
CA SER A 625 -1.78 11.10 -9.33
C SER A 625 -1.89 10.35 -8.01
N PHE A 626 -3.08 10.24 -7.44
CA PHE A 626 -3.30 9.61 -6.14
C PHE A 626 -4.74 9.11 -6.00
N GLN A 627 -4.94 8.17 -5.08
CA GLN A 627 -6.28 7.80 -4.63
C GLN A 627 -6.74 8.72 -3.49
N LYS A 628 -8.02 9.07 -3.51
CA LYS A 628 -8.67 9.79 -2.41
C LYS A 628 -10.01 9.15 -2.08
N VAL A 629 -10.24 8.89 -0.81
CA VAL A 629 -11.52 8.38 -0.33
C VAL A 629 -12.45 9.56 -0.06
N PHE A 630 -13.53 9.66 -0.82
CA PHE A 630 -14.61 10.62 -0.57
C PHE A 630 -15.73 9.93 0.22
N LYS A 631 -16.16 10.56 1.32
CA LYS A 631 -17.35 10.14 2.08
C LYS A 631 -18.51 11.05 1.67
N GLU A 632 -19.23 10.66 0.62
CA GLU A 632 -20.47 11.34 0.26
C GLU A 632 -21.67 10.61 0.88
N ASN A 633 -22.65 11.38 1.38
CA ASN A 633 -23.87 10.82 1.94
C ASN A 633 -24.72 10.23 0.81
N SER A 634 -25.10 8.96 0.92
CA SER A 634 -26.01 8.30 -0.01
C SER A 634 -27.44 8.88 0.02
N LEU A 635 -27.77 9.70 1.02
CA LEU A 635 -29.07 10.37 1.18
C LEU A 635 -29.13 11.77 0.56
N GLY A 636 -28.20 12.10 -0.33
CA GLY A 636 -28.19 13.37 -1.08
C GLY A 636 -27.31 14.45 -0.44
N ASN A 637 -26.79 15.33 -1.29
CA ASN A 637 -25.92 16.43 -0.88
C ASN A 637 -26.76 17.70 -0.64
N PRO A 638 -26.73 18.30 0.57
CA PRO A 638 -27.51 19.51 0.88
C PRO A 638 -27.09 20.74 0.07
N ASN A 639 -25.92 20.73 -0.60
CA ASN A 639 -25.56 21.75 -1.59
C ASN A 639 -26.52 21.77 -2.79
N TYR A 640 -27.32 20.72 -2.99
CA TYR A 640 -28.41 20.69 -3.99
C TYR A 640 -29.73 21.30 -3.48
N LEU A 641 -29.83 21.67 -2.19
CA LEU A 641 -30.99 22.36 -1.62
C LEU A 641 -30.81 23.88 -1.58
N SER A 642 -29.62 24.39 -1.90
CA SER A 642 -29.33 25.82 -1.94
C SER A 642 -29.21 26.30 -3.38
N ALA A 643 -30.37 26.48 -4.03
CA ALA A 643 -30.47 27.44 -5.12
C ALA A 643 -30.16 28.83 -4.51
N ARG A 644 -29.11 29.49 -4.99
CA ARG A 644 -28.98 30.94 -4.84
C ARG A 644 -29.69 31.63 -5.99
#